data_AF-A0A7V7DZT9-F1
#
_entry.id   AF-A0A7V7DZT9-F1
#
_cell.length_a   1.000
_cell.length_b   1.000
_cell.length_c   1.000
_cell.angle_alpha   90.00
_cell.angle_beta   90.00
_cell.angle_gamma   90.00
#
_symmetry.space_group_name_H-M   'P 1'
#
loop_
_entity.id
_entity.type
_entity.pdbx_description
1 polymer ?
#
loop_
_entity_poly.entity_id
_entity_poly.type
_entity_poly.pdbx_seq_one_letter_code
_entity_poly.pdbx_strand_id
1 'polypeptide(L)'
;MTGKMRLKHNTKRKRYLVILLGLVLAVAIPMIIRAIPHEAKTRVINLKAQKYGYSPERMVVNRGDTLIIKPTSLDVTHGFYLDGYPVEFIIKQQGVAFQKYSWEGEDGKIKTDWDKVSEIEFTADKAGKFIFRCTQTCGNLHPFMTGELIVRPNTPYHLMISLSLWVVLSVFLLYRNRGEIEKREPFNLFERIPWLKRLLKLRGFHFFVILPNFVVFYLFILSALWGSPVGNRNIAIIFVWILWWFALKAIVVPLGGRLWCMICPLPAPAEWLGRKSFTAVRYIQKPFKGLHHRFLGLQKNWPKALRNIWLQNILFLSMISFGIILITRPVATAIVFLVILAMTFLLGVIFRQRIFCLYMCPVGGFLGTYSSASVTALRAVDPEVCRKHKEKCCYVGGEGGWACPWNQYIGNMDRNNYCGFCTECIKSCPKDNIGLFLRPFGSDRVLKGYDEMFNVLIMLVVAIAFSITMLGPWGFIKEAANVTESGKLIPYFIYLACIWGSALLIFPGLFIWIGRVSNRLSGFSADHRTMTLRLSYALIPVGIFAWIAFSLPSVMVNYNYILGVLSDPLGLGWDLFGTADFPFEPFYPEWIPTIQGVILLAGLYFGISRGFMGLDPLIEDGSVKVKAMLLPSVFAFLVIQVLMKLYLG
;
A
#
# COMPACT_ATOMS: atom_id res chain seq x y z
N MET A 1 -1.51 -12.10 48.75
CA MET A 1 -1.51 -12.62 47.35
C MET A 1 -1.41 -14.14 47.38
N THR A 2 -2.41 -14.87 46.88
CA THR A 2 -2.46 -16.35 46.91
C THR A 2 -1.36 -16.98 46.03
N GLY A 3 -0.86 -18.17 46.38
CA GLY A 3 0.28 -18.83 45.71
C GLY A 3 0.12 -19.02 44.19
N LYS A 4 -1.12 -19.21 43.69
CA LYS A 4 -1.44 -19.27 42.25
C LYS A 4 -1.21 -17.94 41.52
N MET A 5 -1.47 -16.79 42.16
CA MET A 5 -1.18 -15.47 41.61
C MET A 5 0.33 -15.20 41.51
N ARG A 6 1.10 -15.63 42.53
CA ARG A 6 2.57 -15.49 42.54
C ARG A 6 3.24 -16.34 41.45
N LEU A 7 2.75 -17.58 41.22
CA LEU A 7 3.21 -18.46 40.14
C LEU A 7 2.91 -17.93 38.73
N LYS A 8 1.69 -17.41 38.48
CA LYS A 8 1.33 -16.74 37.21
C LYS A 8 2.16 -15.48 36.95
N HIS A 9 2.42 -14.69 38.00
CA HIS A 9 3.26 -13.50 37.89
C HIS A 9 4.72 -13.85 37.55
N ASN A 10 5.27 -14.90 38.19
CA ASN A 10 6.64 -15.35 37.97
C ASN A 10 6.85 -15.95 36.56
N THR A 11 5.86 -16.67 36.02
CA THR A 11 5.90 -17.17 34.62
C THR A 11 5.79 -16.05 33.60
N LYS A 12 4.99 -15.02 33.85
CA LYS A 12 4.90 -13.82 33.00
C LYS A 12 6.25 -13.08 32.97
N ARG A 13 6.86 -12.85 34.14
CA ARG A 13 8.17 -12.18 34.27
C ARG A 13 9.28 -12.94 33.52
N LYS A 14 9.36 -14.27 33.67
CA LYS A 14 10.33 -15.12 32.94
C LYS A 14 10.22 -14.97 31.42
N ARG A 15 8.99 -14.90 30.87
CA ARG A 15 8.79 -14.73 29.42
C ARG A 15 9.30 -13.38 28.91
N TYR A 16 8.96 -12.29 29.60
CA TYR A 16 9.46 -10.96 29.22
C TYR A 16 10.99 -10.88 29.30
N LEU A 17 11.60 -11.55 30.29
CA LEU A 17 13.05 -11.63 30.40
C LEU A 17 13.68 -12.40 29.22
N VAL A 18 13.07 -13.53 28.79
CA VAL A 18 13.53 -14.26 27.59
C VAL A 18 13.39 -13.41 26.32
N ILE A 19 12.27 -12.68 26.17
CA ILE A 19 12.07 -11.77 25.04
C ILE A 19 13.13 -10.66 25.04
N LEU A 20 13.42 -10.07 26.20
CA LEU A 20 14.42 -9.01 26.34
C LEU A 20 15.83 -9.53 26.07
N LEU A 21 16.21 -10.69 26.61
CA LEU A 21 17.51 -11.30 26.35
C LEU A 21 17.66 -11.70 24.87
N GLY A 22 16.59 -12.21 24.26
CA GLY A 22 16.54 -12.47 22.82
C GLY A 22 16.71 -11.20 21.99
N LEU A 23 16.19 -10.05 22.43
CA LEU A 23 16.38 -8.77 21.75
C LEU A 23 17.84 -8.32 21.81
N VAL A 24 18.47 -8.45 22.99
CA VAL A 24 19.90 -8.14 23.17
C VAL A 24 20.74 -8.97 22.21
N LEU A 25 20.50 -10.28 22.13
CA LEU A 25 21.19 -11.16 21.16
C LEU A 25 20.91 -10.76 19.72
N ALA A 26 19.65 -10.43 19.39
CA ALA A 26 19.24 -10.07 18.05
C ALA A 26 19.96 -8.79 17.55
N VAL A 27 20.29 -7.86 18.44
CA VAL A 27 21.04 -6.64 18.13
C VAL A 27 22.55 -6.87 18.19
N ALA A 28 23.05 -7.62 19.17
CA ALA A 28 24.48 -7.81 19.39
C ALA A 28 25.16 -8.59 18.26
N ILE A 29 24.54 -9.67 17.75
CA ILE A 29 25.16 -10.52 16.72
C ILE A 29 25.51 -9.72 15.44
N PRO A 30 24.59 -8.97 14.81
CA PRO A 30 24.91 -8.11 13.66
C PRO A 30 25.97 -7.05 13.95
N MET A 31 25.99 -6.50 15.16
CA MET A 31 26.98 -5.48 15.56
C MET A 31 28.38 -6.08 15.73
N ILE A 32 28.50 -7.32 16.20
CA ILE A 32 29.76 -8.06 16.25
C ILE A 32 30.28 -8.35 14.83
N ILE A 33 29.39 -8.77 13.92
CA ILE A 33 29.76 -9.00 12.51
C ILE A 33 30.28 -7.71 11.86
N ARG A 34 29.73 -6.54 12.24
CA ARG A 34 30.21 -5.23 11.78
C ARG A 34 31.67 -4.95 12.17
N ALA A 35 32.13 -5.50 13.30
CA ALA A 35 33.47 -5.26 13.83
C ALA A 35 34.56 -6.15 13.21
N ILE A 36 34.18 -7.07 12.31
CA ILE A 36 35.17 -7.91 11.60
C ILE A 36 36.06 -6.98 10.74
N PRO A 37 37.39 -7.02 10.88
CA PRO A 37 38.31 -6.16 10.13
C PRO A 37 38.33 -6.55 8.65
N HIS A 38 38.42 -5.56 7.75
CA HIS A 38 38.48 -5.75 6.31
C HIS A 38 39.62 -4.90 5.75
N GLU A 39 40.33 -5.43 4.76
CA GLU A 39 41.37 -4.68 4.06
C GLU A 39 40.74 -3.81 2.97
N ALA A 40 41.02 -2.50 3.01
CA ALA A 40 40.56 -1.54 2.02
C ALA A 40 41.29 -1.76 0.68
N LYS A 41 40.53 -1.81 -0.42
CA LYS A 41 41.09 -1.99 -1.77
C LYS A 41 40.56 -0.92 -2.71
N THR A 42 41.40 -0.51 -3.65
CA THR A 42 40.98 0.32 -4.78
C THR A 42 40.33 -0.54 -5.84
N ARG A 43 39.14 -0.16 -6.32
CA ARG A 43 38.40 -0.88 -7.35
C ARG A 43 38.02 0.06 -8.49
N VAL A 44 38.37 -0.33 -9.70
CA VAL A 44 37.96 0.38 -10.92
C VAL A 44 36.68 -0.26 -11.46
N ILE A 45 35.64 0.54 -11.69
CA ILE A 45 34.32 0.10 -12.15
C ILE A 45 33.98 0.78 -13.47
N ASN A 46 33.86 0.00 -14.54
CA ASN A 46 33.33 0.47 -15.81
C ASN A 46 31.80 0.48 -15.75
N LEU A 47 31.22 1.66 -15.55
CA LEU A 47 29.78 1.84 -15.39
C LEU A 47 29.15 2.24 -16.72
N LYS A 48 28.40 1.33 -17.33
CA LYS A 48 27.62 1.62 -18.54
C LYS A 48 26.21 2.01 -18.16
N ALA A 49 25.74 3.16 -18.65
CA ALA A 49 24.37 3.62 -18.52
C ALA A 49 23.63 3.43 -19.85
N GLN A 50 22.43 2.88 -19.78
CA GLN A 50 21.49 2.78 -20.90
C GLN A 50 20.08 3.03 -20.38
N LYS A 51 19.13 3.29 -21.27
CA LYS A 51 17.72 3.44 -20.88
C LYS A 51 17.30 2.35 -19.91
N TYR A 52 16.87 2.80 -18.74
CA TYR A 52 16.19 2.02 -17.71
C TYR A 52 17.08 1.08 -16.88
N GLY A 53 18.41 1.18 -17.02
CA GLY A 53 19.32 0.40 -16.18
C GLY A 53 20.80 0.79 -16.29
N TYR A 54 21.58 0.28 -15.36
CA TYR A 54 23.04 0.41 -15.34
C TYR A 54 23.68 -0.97 -15.43
N SER A 55 24.91 -1.02 -15.93
CA SER A 55 25.75 -2.22 -15.96
C SER A 55 27.15 -1.86 -15.43
N PRO A 56 27.61 -2.43 -14.31
CA PRO A 56 26.90 -3.41 -13.48
C PRO A 56 25.69 -2.78 -12.78
N GLU A 57 24.60 -3.54 -12.69
CA GLU A 57 23.37 -3.12 -12.00
C GLU A 57 23.54 -3.15 -10.47
N ARG A 58 24.51 -3.95 -9.98
CA ARG A 58 24.86 -4.10 -8.58
C ARG A 58 26.38 -4.11 -8.39
N MET A 59 26.87 -3.17 -7.58
CA MET A 59 28.26 -3.07 -7.15
C MET A 59 28.37 -3.58 -5.70
N VAL A 60 29.24 -4.56 -5.44
CA VAL A 60 29.47 -5.10 -4.09
C VAL A 60 30.91 -4.86 -3.67
N VAL A 61 31.08 -4.09 -2.62
CA VAL A 61 32.38 -3.58 -2.15
C VAL A 61 32.46 -3.72 -0.63
N ASN A 62 33.65 -3.53 -0.06
CA ASN A 62 33.83 -3.50 1.39
C ASN A 62 33.88 -2.05 1.88
N ARG A 63 33.49 -1.85 3.15
CA ARG A 63 33.65 -0.57 3.81
C ARG A 63 35.12 -0.18 3.83
N GLY A 64 35.42 1.03 3.37
CA GLY A 64 36.77 1.56 3.21
C GLY A 64 37.37 1.36 1.82
N ASP A 65 36.74 0.58 0.93
CA ASP A 65 37.20 0.46 -0.46
C ASP A 65 37.09 1.83 -1.17
N THR A 66 38.12 2.18 -1.95
CA THR A 66 38.10 3.34 -2.85
C THR A 66 37.60 2.91 -4.22
N LEU A 67 36.59 3.60 -4.74
CA LEU A 67 35.95 3.28 -6.02
C LEU A 67 36.30 4.34 -7.06
N ILE A 68 36.82 3.88 -8.19
CA ILE A 68 37.10 4.69 -9.37
C ILE A 68 36.06 4.30 -10.44
N ILE A 69 35.07 5.15 -10.65
CA ILE A 69 34.00 4.94 -11.64
C ILE A 69 34.42 5.53 -12.98
N LYS A 70 34.34 4.71 -14.03
CA LYS A 70 34.50 5.11 -15.43
C LYS A 70 33.14 5.03 -16.13
N PRO A 71 32.37 6.12 -16.19
CA PRO A 71 31.02 6.09 -16.72
C PRO A 71 31.01 6.21 -18.25
N THR A 72 30.13 5.44 -18.91
CA THR A 72 29.87 5.56 -20.35
C THR A 72 28.38 5.46 -20.60
N SER A 73 27.81 6.39 -21.38
CA SER A 73 26.45 6.24 -21.88
C SER A 73 26.43 5.51 -23.21
N LEU A 74 25.50 4.56 -23.37
CA LEU A 74 25.31 3.77 -24.58
C LEU A 74 24.23 4.32 -25.53
N ASP A 75 23.38 5.24 -25.06
CA ASP A 75 22.22 5.70 -25.84
C ASP A 75 21.88 7.18 -25.70
N VAL A 76 21.57 7.69 -24.51
CA VAL A 76 21.16 9.10 -24.28
C VAL A 76 21.90 9.70 -23.10
N THR A 77 21.73 11.00 -22.84
CA THR A 77 22.32 11.59 -21.63
C THR A 77 21.65 11.00 -20.39
N HIS A 78 22.46 10.50 -19.46
CA HIS A 78 22.01 9.97 -18.17
C HIS A 78 22.59 10.80 -17.03
N GLY A 79 21.95 10.71 -15.86
CA GLY A 79 22.53 11.20 -14.63
C GLY A 79 22.98 10.04 -13.76
N PHE A 80 23.73 10.36 -12.71
CA PHE A 80 24.06 9.46 -11.63
C PHE A 80 24.04 10.27 -10.34
N TYR A 81 23.26 9.82 -9.37
CA TYR A 81 23.23 10.34 -8.01
C TYR A 81 23.26 9.16 -7.06
N LEU A 82 24.24 9.10 -6.16
CA LEU A 82 24.38 8.02 -5.19
C LEU A 82 23.79 8.44 -3.84
N ASP A 83 22.72 7.76 -3.41
CA ASP A 83 22.05 8.03 -2.14
C ASP A 83 23.05 7.99 -0.97
N GLY A 84 23.13 9.07 -0.19
CA GLY A 84 23.99 9.17 1.00
C GLY A 84 25.46 9.48 0.74
N TYR A 85 25.89 9.68 -0.50
CA TYR A 85 27.25 10.11 -0.86
C TYR A 85 27.18 11.41 -1.67
N PRO A 86 28.17 12.31 -1.55
CA PRO A 86 28.23 13.54 -2.34
C PRO A 86 28.75 13.26 -3.76
N VAL A 87 28.16 12.26 -4.43
CA VAL A 87 28.55 11.81 -5.77
C VAL A 87 27.39 12.01 -6.72
N GLU A 88 27.48 13.05 -7.53
CA GLU A 88 26.53 13.38 -8.58
C GLU A 88 27.27 13.71 -9.88
N PHE A 89 26.90 13.07 -10.99
CA PHE A 89 27.48 13.37 -12.30
C PHE A 89 26.49 13.12 -13.45
N ILE A 90 26.71 13.81 -14.57
CA ILE A 90 25.98 13.64 -15.83
C ILE A 90 26.88 12.87 -16.80
N ILE A 91 26.31 11.84 -17.43
CA ILE A 91 26.98 10.97 -18.40
C ILE A 91 26.43 11.32 -19.78
N LYS A 92 27.23 12.03 -20.59
CA LYS A 92 26.90 12.28 -22.01
C LYS A 92 27.36 11.10 -22.87
N GLN A 93 26.89 11.07 -24.11
CA GLN A 93 27.39 10.13 -25.11
C GLN A 93 28.91 10.31 -25.31
N GLN A 94 29.58 9.27 -25.82
CA GLN A 94 31.04 9.25 -26.06
C GLN A 94 31.92 9.24 -24.80
N GLY A 95 31.38 8.87 -23.63
CA GLY A 95 32.17 8.70 -22.41
C GLY A 95 32.59 10.01 -21.72
N VAL A 96 31.94 11.12 -22.09
CA VAL A 96 32.15 12.41 -21.41
C VAL A 96 31.28 12.47 -20.16
N ALA A 97 31.90 12.63 -18.99
CA ALA A 97 31.20 12.87 -17.74
C ALA A 97 31.40 14.29 -17.23
N PHE A 98 30.36 14.86 -16.64
CA PHE A 98 30.41 16.12 -15.91
C PHE A 98 30.10 15.83 -14.46
N GLN A 99 31.06 16.00 -13.56
CA GLN A 99 30.86 15.83 -12.13
C GLN A 99 30.43 17.15 -11.50
N LYS A 100 29.39 17.09 -10.68
CA LYS A 100 28.95 18.25 -9.91
C LYS A 100 29.85 18.41 -8.70
N TYR A 101 30.34 19.62 -8.47
CA TYR A 101 31.03 19.98 -7.24
C TYR A 101 30.26 21.11 -6.55
N SER A 102 30.23 21.05 -5.22
CA SER A 102 29.58 22.06 -4.39
C SER A 102 30.56 22.56 -3.33
N TRP A 103 30.63 23.87 -3.16
CA TRP A 103 31.49 24.51 -2.17
C TRP A 103 30.75 25.66 -1.50
N GLU A 104 31.13 25.97 -0.26
CA GLU A 104 30.62 27.14 0.43
C GLU A 104 31.41 28.36 -0.04
N GLY A 105 30.69 29.35 -0.61
CA GLY A 105 31.28 30.62 -1.01
C GLY A 105 31.59 31.50 0.21
N GLU A 106 32.41 32.53 0.00
CA GLU A 106 32.72 33.54 1.02
C GLU A 106 31.47 34.27 1.54
N ASP A 107 30.36 34.22 0.80
CA ASP A 107 29.05 34.75 1.16
C ASP A 107 28.19 33.77 2.00
N GLY A 108 28.77 32.63 2.43
CA GLY A 108 28.08 31.57 3.16
C GLY A 108 27.03 30.82 2.33
N LYS A 109 26.97 31.07 1.01
CA LYS A 109 26.05 30.38 0.10
C LYS A 109 26.76 29.20 -0.56
N ILE A 110 26.06 28.07 -0.63
CA ILE A 110 26.54 26.91 -1.38
C ILE A 110 26.48 27.26 -2.88
N LYS A 111 27.64 27.27 -3.53
CA LYS A 111 27.78 27.39 -4.98
C LYS A 111 27.97 25.99 -5.56
N THR A 112 27.50 25.79 -6.79
CA THR A 112 27.60 24.51 -7.50
C THR A 112 28.02 24.75 -8.94
N ASP A 113 28.89 23.90 -9.47
CA ASP A 113 29.35 23.96 -10.85
C ASP A 113 29.75 22.54 -11.33
N TRP A 114 30.08 22.40 -12.62
CA TRP A 114 30.23 21.11 -13.31
C TRP A 114 31.57 21.00 -14.03
N ASP A 115 32.39 20.04 -13.62
CA ASP A 115 33.69 19.79 -14.24
C ASP A 115 33.67 18.57 -15.16
N LYS A 116 34.32 18.70 -16.32
CA LYS A 116 34.51 17.58 -17.24
C LYS A 116 35.57 16.64 -16.69
N VAL A 117 35.17 15.41 -16.38
CA VAL A 117 36.05 14.36 -15.80
C VAL A 117 36.00 13.09 -16.64
N SER A 118 37.10 12.33 -16.63
CA SER A 118 37.16 10.99 -17.24
C SER A 118 36.84 9.88 -16.25
N GLU A 119 37.12 10.11 -14.96
CA GLU A 119 36.97 9.14 -13.88
C GLU A 119 36.47 9.87 -12.62
N ILE A 120 35.65 9.20 -11.82
CA ILE A 120 35.12 9.73 -10.56
C ILE A 120 35.62 8.84 -9.43
N GLU A 121 36.28 9.42 -8.43
CA GLU A 121 36.82 8.70 -7.28
C GLU A 121 36.06 9.04 -6.00
N PHE A 122 35.70 8.02 -5.21
CA PHE A 122 35.20 8.20 -3.85
C PHE A 122 35.42 6.96 -2.97
N THR A 123 35.44 7.14 -1.66
CA THR A 123 35.60 6.04 -0.69
C THR A 123 34.24 5.58 -0.16
N ALA A 124 34.00 4.26 -0.16
CA ALA A 124 32.80 3.65 0.40
C ALA A 124 32.90 3.53 1.94
N ASP A 125 32.72 4.62 2.66
CA ASP A 125 32.93 4.73 4.11
C ASP A 125 31.73 4.26 4.97
N LYS A 126 30.52 4.21 4.37
CA LYS A 126 29.27 3.82 5.04
C LYS A 126 28.86 2.40 4.67
N ALA A 127 28.60 1.57 5.68
CA ALA A 127 28.11 0.20 5.51
C ALA A 127 26.60 0.16 5.25
N GLY A 128 26.16 -0.71 4.34
CA GLY A 128 24.75 -0.85 4.00
C GLY A 128 24.50 -0.98 2.50
N LYS A 129 23.24 -0.85 2.11
CA LYS A 129 22.82 -0.76 0.71
C LYS A 129 22.43 0.68 0.38
N PHE A 130 23.01 1.19 -0.70
CA PHE A 130 22.74 2.52 -1.24
C PHE A 130 22.24 2.36 -2.67
N ILE A 131 21.29 3.20 -3.07
CA ILE A 131 20.76 3.19 -4.44
C ILE A 131 21.43 4.33 -5.19
N PHE A 132 21.86 4.08 -6.42
CA PHE A 132 22.21 5.14 -7.34
C PHE A 132 21.14 5.30 -8.42
N ARG A 133 20.87 6.54 -8.82
CA ARG A 133 19.69 6.93 -9.60
C ARG A 133 20.07 7.81 -10.78
N CYS A 134 19.27 7.75 -11.84
CA CYS A 134 19.40 8.71 -12.93
C CYS A 134 18.75 10.04 -12.51
N THR A 135 19.46 11.16 -12.64
CA THR A 135 18.93 12.53 -12.40
C THR A 135 18.48 13.21 -13.69
N GLN A 136 18.83 12.66 -14.85
CA GLN A 136 18.48 13.21 -16.16
C GLN A 136 17.28 12.49 -16.75
N THR A 137 16.30 13.23 -17.27
CA THR A 137 15.10 12.64 -17.89
C THR A 137 15.48 11.88 -19.17
N CYS A 138 15.76 10.57 -19.03
CA CYS A 138 16.31 9.71 -20.08
C CYS A 138 15.26 8.87 -20.84
N GLY A 139 13.98 8.97 -20.44
CA GLY A 139 12.87 8.24 -21.04
C GLY A 139 11.69 8.07 -20.08
N ASN A 140 10.67 7.31 -20.49
CA ASN A 140 9.43 7.16 -19.73
C ASN A 140 9.62 6.49 -18.36
N LEU A 141 10.56 5.54 -18.24
CA LEU A 141 10.88 4.87 -16.98
C LEU A 141 12.05 5.51 -16.23
N HIS A 142 12.41 6.75 -16.54
CA HIS A 142 13.47 7.47 -15.84
C HIS A 142 13.37 7.38 -14.31
N PRO A 143 12.19 7.58 -13.66
CA PRO A 143 12.07 7.51 -12.20
C PRO A 143 12.42 6.13 -11.60
N PHE A 144 12.43 5.08 -12.42
CA PHE A 144 12.73 3.71 -12.04
C PHE A 144 14.14 3.28 -12.47
N MET A 145 14.94 4.17 -13.06
CA MET A 145 16.32 3.87 -13.45
C MET A 145 17.24 3.92 -12.23
N THR A 146 17.42 2.76 -11.59
CA THR A 146 18.17 2.57 -10.36
C THR A 146 19.23 1.47 -10.52
N GLY A 147 20.30 1.59 -9.74
CA GLY A 147 21.25 0.51 -9.47
C GLY A 147 21.63 0.48 -7.98
N GLU A 148 22.40 -0.52 -7.57
CA GLU A 148 22.66 -0.78 -6.15
C GLU A 148 24.16 -0.81 -5.83
N LEU A 149 24.57 -0.07 -4.80
CA LEU A 149 25.87 -0.20 -4.15
C LEU A 149 25.69 -0.90 -2.79
N ILE A 150 26.27 -2.09 -2.63
CA ILE A 150 26.27 -2.84 -1.39
C ILE A 150 27.65 -2.77 -0.76
N VAL A 151 27.75 -2.07 0.37
CA VAL A 151 28.98 -1.92 1.14
C VAL A 151 28.95 -2.88 2.33
N ARG A 152 29.83 -3.88 2.31
CA ARG A 152 29.95 -4.92 3.34
C ARG A 152 30.78 -4.45 4.54
N PRO A 153 30.49 -4.92 5.75
CA PRO A 153 29.40 -5.83 6.10
C PRO A 153 28.05 -5.08 6.15
N ASN A 154 27.00 -5.63 5.53
CA ASN A 154 25.70 -4.96 5.45
C ASN A 154 24.92 -5.09 6.77
N THR A 155 25.36 -4.35 7.79
CA THR A 155 24.79 -4.40 9.14
C THR A 155 23.29 -4.12 9.18
N PRO A 156 22.74 -3.12 8.46
CA PRO A 156 21.29 -2.87 8.47
C PRO A 156 20.47 -4.08 8.00
N TYR A 157 20.90 -4.77 6.94
CA TYR A 157 20.22 -5.98 6.46
C TYR A 157 20.25 -7.12 7.50
N HIS A 158 21.43 -7.45 8.02
CA HIS A 158 21.57 -8.52 9.03
C HIS A 158 20.82 -8.21 10.33
N LEU A 159 20.78 -6.94 10.73
CA LEU A 159 19.99 -6.48 11.87
C LEU A 159 18.50 -6.71 11.64
N MET A 160 17.96 -6.34 10.48
CA MET A 160 16.53 -6.53 10.19
C MET A 160 16.13 -8.02 10.09
N ILE A 161 16.99 -8.88 9.54
CA ILE A 161 16.77 -10.34 9.57
C ILE A 161 16.70 -10.84 11.01
N SER A 162 17.70 -10.50 11.81
CA SER A 162 17.79 -10.91 13.21
C SER A 162 16.59 -10.45 14.03
N LEU A 163 16.20 -9.18 13.89
CA LEU A 163 15.01 -8.62 14.53
C LEU A 163 13.72 -9.28 14.04
N SER A 164 13.61 -9.65 12.77
CA SER A 164 12.41 -10.32 12.25
C SER A 164 12.23 -11.71 12.87
N LEU A 165 13.32 -12.46 13.06
CA LEU A 165 13.30 -13.75 13.75
C LEU A 165 12.90 -13.55 15.22
N TRP A 166 13.48 -12.54 15.87
CA TRP A 166 13.12 -12.17 17.23
C TRP A 166 11.63 -11.81 17.37
N VAL A 167 11.05 -11.06 16.42
CA VAL A 167 9.61 -10.73 16.40
C VAL A 167 8.75 -11.99 16.36
N VAL A 168 9.05 -12.94 15.46
CA VAL A 168 8.32 -14.20 15.35
C VAL A 168 8.37 -14.96 16.68
N LEU A 169 9.57 -15.20 17.20
CA LEU A 169 9.75 -15.95 18.45
C LEU A 169 9.06 -15.26 19.63
N SER A 170 9.17 -13.94 19.72
CA SER A 170 8.54 -13.14 20.77
C SER A 170 7.02 -13.23 20.73
N VAL A 171 6.41 -13.12 19.55
CA VAL A 171 4.95 -13.25 19.40
C VAL A 171 4.49 -14.66 19.78
N PHE A 172 5.21 -15.70 19.37
CA PHE A 172 4.88 -17.08 19.77
C PHE A 172 4.95 -17.27 21.28
N LEU A 173 5.99 -16.75 21.93
CA LEU A 173 6.13 -16.81 23.40
C LEU A 173 5.01 -16.05 24.12
N LEU A 174 4.56 -14.92 23.57
CA LEU A 174 3.46 -14.13 24.13
C LEU A 174 2.12 -14.85 24.00
N TYR A 175 1.86 -15.53 22.89
CA TYR A 175 0.57 -16.16 22.60
C TYR A 175 0.43 -17.63 23.02
N ARG A 176 1.54 -18.34 23.29
CA ARG A 176 1.54 -19.74 23.75
C ARG A 176 0.67 -19.99 24.98
N ASN A 177 0.64 -19.04 25.90
CA ASN A 177 -0.02 -19.15 27.20
C ASN A 177 -0.78 -17.86 27.54
N ARG A 178 -1.28 -17.17 26.51
CA ARG A 178 -2.14 -16.00 26.69
C ARG A 178 -3.56 -16.52 26.93
N GLY A 179 -4.15 -16.19 28.08
CA GLY A 179 -5.58 -16.38 28.30
C GLY A 179 -6.39 -15.45 27.40
N GLU A 180 -7.72 -15.49 27.54
CA GLU A 180 -8.62 -14.56 26.83
C GLU A 180 -8.13 -13.12 26.97
N ILE A 181 -7.94 -12.45 25.83
CA ILE A 181 -7.56 -11.05 25.81
C ILE A 181 -8.81 -10.26 26.15
N GLU A 182 -8.71 -9.41 27.17
CA GLU A 182 -9.69 -8.37 27.47
C GLU A 182 -10.04 -7.64 26.18
N LYS A 183 -11.27 -7.84 25.69
CA LYS A 183 -11.78 -7.12 24.53
C LYS A 183 -11.77 -5.64 24.91
N ARG A 184 -10.76 -4.89 24.46
CA ARG A 184 -10.77 -3.44 24.61
C ARG A 184 -12.01 -2.93 23.92
N GLU A 185 -12.90 -2.33 24.71
CA GLU A 185 -14.15 -1.81 24.16
C GLU A 185 -13.82 -0.73 23.12
N PRO A 186 -14.46 -0.79 21.95
CA PRO A 186 -14.28 0.21 20.93
C PRO A 186 -14.79 1.56 21.46
N PHE A 187 -14.02 2.62 21.21
CA PHE A 187 -14.29 3.95 21.73
C PHE A 187 -15.16 4.75 20.76
N ASN A 188 -16.36 5.18 21.18
CA ASN A 188 -17.27 5.94 20.34
C ASN A 188 -16.85 7.42 20.26
N LEU A 189 -16.44 7.89 19.08
CA LEU A 189 -16.02 9.27 18.86
C LEU A 189 -17.16 10.27 19.04
N PHE A 190 -18.38 9.88 18.71
CA PHE A 190 -19.51 10.80 18.75
C PHE A 190 -19.89 11.24 20.17
N GLU A 191 -19.54 10.45 21.19
CA GLU A 191 -19.76 10.81 22.59
C GLU A 191 -18.76 11.87 23.08
N ARG A 192 -17.56 11.88 22.52
CA ARG A 192 -16.46 12.79 22.94
C ARG A 192 -16.32 14.02 22.07
N ILE A 193 -16.70 13.90 20.80
CA ILE A 193 -16.62 14.95 19.80
C ILE A 193 -18.02 15.13 19.17
N PRO A 194 -18.98 15.75 19.87
CA PRO A 194 -20.36 15.84 19.39
C PRO A 194 -20.50 16.68 18.10
N TRP A 195 -19.62 17.67 17.90
CA TRP A 195 -19.62 18.48 16.68
C TRP A 195 -19.30 17.65 15.43
N LEU A 196 -18.48 16.60 15.56
CA LEU A 196 -18.21 15.67 14.45
C LEU A 196 -19.49 14.96 14.02
N LYS A 197 -20.30 14.51 14.98
CA LYS A 197 -21.61 13.90 14.68
C LYS A 197 -22.52 14.90 13.94
N ARG A 198 -22.55 16.16 14.38
CA ARG A 198 -23.32 17.23 13.72
C ARG A 198 -22.84 17.45 12.28
N LEU A 199 -21.52 17.54 12.07
CA LEU A 199 -20.90 17.69 10.75
C LEU A 199 -21.30 16.54 9.80
N LEU A 200 -21.17 15.29 10.25
CA LEU A 200 -21.49 14.11 9.43
C LEU A 200 -23.01 13.95 9.18
N LYS A 201 -23.85 14.53 10.04
CA LYS A 201 -25.31 14.62 9.84
C LYS A 201 -25.72 15.68 8.84
N LEU A 202 -24.85 16.65 8.51
CA LEU A 202 -25.19 17.69 7.53
C LEU A 202 -25.53 17.05 6.18
N ARG A 203 -26.62 17.54 5.57
CA ARG A 203 -27.09 17.03 4.28
C ARG A 203 -26.06 17.18 3.18
N GLY A 204 -25.50 18.39 3.07
CA GLY A 204 -24.47 18.71 2.09
C GLY A 204 -23.11 18.07 2.35
N PHE A 205 -22.86 17.44 3.50
CA PHE A 205 -21.52 16.95 3.89
C PHE A 205 -20.86 16.13 2.77
N HIS A 206 -21.56 15.12 2.27
CA HIS A 206 -21.00 14.21 1.26
C HIS A 206 -20.77 14.91 -0.09
N PHE A 207 -21.65 15.85 -0.47
CA PHE A 207 -21.46 16.67 -1.68
C PHE A 207 -20.23 17.56 -1.54
N PHE A 208 -20.09 18.28 -0.42
CA PHE A 208 -18.97 19.21 -0.19
C PHE A 208 -17.62 18.51 -0.06
N VAL A 209 -17.58 17.26 0.40
CA VAL A 209 -16.32 16.49 0.49
C VAL A 209 -15.94 15.87 -0.88
N ILE A 210 -16.93 15.49 -1.70
CA ILE A 210 -16.68 14.98 -3.06
C ILE A 210 -16.32 16.09 -4.03
N LEU A 211 -16.95 17.27 -3.93
CA LEU A 211 -16.85 18.33 -4.93
C LEU A 211 -15.40 18.77 -5.24
N PRO A 212 -14.52 19.03 -4.26
CA PRO A 212 -13.13 19.38 -4.55
C PRO A 212 -12.40 18.27 -5.30
N ASN A 213 -12.56 17.01 -4.84
CA ASN A 213 -11.97 15.85 -5.50
C ASN A 213 -12.52 15.65 -6.92
N PHE A 214 -13.79 15.98 -7.14
CA PHE A 214 -14.42 15.95 -8.45
C PHE A 214 -13.78 16.95 -9.39
N VAL A 215 -13.68 18.22 -8.99
CA VAL A 215 -13.02 19.26 -9.80
C VAL A 215 -11.58 18.88 -10.12
N VAL A 216 -10.79 18.51 -9.10
CA VAL A 216 -9.39 18.11 -9.27
C VAL A 216 -9.26 16.89 -10.20
N PHE A 217 -10.15 15.91 -10.09
CA PHE A 217 -10.12 14.72 -10.94
C PHE A 217 -10.34 15.05 -12.42
N TYR A 218 -11.24 15.98 -12.75
CA TYR A 218 -11.41 16.44 -14.13
C TYR A 218 -10.20 17.23 -14.61
N LEU A 219 -9.61 18.09 -13.76
CA LEU A 219 -8.36 18.78 -14.08
C LEU A 219 -7.21 17.79 -14.36
N PHE A 220 -7.14 16.66 -13.64
CA PHE A 220 -6.18 15.60 -13.95
C PHE A 220 -6.43 14.96 -15.31
N ILE A 221 -7.68 14.72 -15.70
CA ILE A 221 -7.99 14.21 -17.05
C ILE A 221 -7.55 15.23 -18.11
N LEU A 222 -7.85 16.52 -17.90
CA LEU A 222 -7.44 17.58 -18.84
C LEU A 222 -5.91 17.67 -18.95
N SER A 223 -5.20 17.71 -17.82
CA SER A 223 -3.73 17.74 -17.80
C SER A 223 -3.11 16.49 -18.41
N ALA A 224 -3.73 15.31 -18.23
CA ALA A 224 -3.24 14.08 -18.82
C ALA A 224 -3.42 13.98 -20.35
N LEU A 225 -4.39 14.71 -20.91
CA LEU A 225 -4.67 14.74 -22.36
C LEU A 225 -3.94 15.88 -23.09
N TRP A 226 -3.87 17.06 -22.47
CA TRP A 226 -3.34 18.28 -23.10
C TRP A 226 -2.08 18.86 -22.43
N GLY A 227 -1.72 18.39 -21.24
CA GLY A 227 -0.50 18.84 -20.55
C GLY A 227 0.75 18.12 -21.04
N SER A 228 1.85 18.28 -20.30
CA SER A 228 3.13 17.64 -20.63
C SER A 228 2.98 16.12 -20.85
N PRO A 229 3.51 15.56 -21.96
CA PRO A 229 3.48 14.13 -22.22
C PRO A 229 4.47 13.35 -21.34
N VAL A 230 5.37 14.05 -20.65
CA VAL A 230 6.41 13.45 -19.80
C VAL A 230 5.86 13.25 -18.39
N GLY A 231 5.82 12.00 -17.91
CA GLY A 231 5.18 11.64 -16.64
C GLY A 231 5.71 12.38 -15.41
N ASN A 232 7.01 12.68 -15.33
CA ASN A 232 7.58 13.42 -14.19
C ASN A 232 7.27 14.93 -14.18
N ARG A 233 6.69 15.46 -15.28
CA ARG A 233 6.25 16.85 -15.43
C ARG A 233 4.73 16.99 -15.53
N ASN A 234 3.99 15.88 -15.38
CA ASN A 234 2.54 15.88 -15.50
C ASN A 234 1.89 15.72 -14.12
N ILE A 235 1.08 16.70 -13.71
CA ILE A 235 0.44 16.68 -12.38
C ILE A 235 -0.42 15.43 -12.18
N ALA A 236 -1.11 14.94 -13.21
CA ALA A 236 -1.99 13.77 -13.07
C ALA A 236 -1.17 12.53 -12.69
N ILE A 237 0.01 12.35 -13.27
CA ILE A 237 0.88 11.21 -12.95
C ILE A 237 1.45 11.34 -11.54
N ILE A 238 2.06 12.48 -11.22
CA ILE A 238 2.69 12.72 -9.91
C ILE A 238 1.65 12.66 -8.79
N PHE A 239 0.52 13.36 -8.91
CA PHE A 239 -0.47 13.39 -7.84
C PHE A 239 -1.20 12.07 -7.68
N VAL A 240 -1.59 11.40 -8.76
CA VAL A 240 -2.31 10.11 -8.65
C VAL A 240 -1.35 9.02 -8.18
N TRP A 241 -0.26 8.79 -8.90
CA TRP A 241 0.53 7.58 -8.72
C TRP A 241 1.64 7.70 -7.68
N ILE A 242 2.05 8.91 -7.30
CA ILE A 242 3.04 9.14 -6.25
C ILE A 242 2.35 9.59 -4.96
N LEU A 243 1.78 10.81 -4.94
CA LEU A 243 1.26 11.41 -3.72
C LEU A 243 0.02 10.69 -3.19
N TRP A 244 -1.01 10.55 -4.03
CA TRP A 244 -2.28 9.93 -3.65
C TRP A 244 -2.10 8.45 -3.35
N TRP A 245 -1.32 7.71 -4.16
CA TRP A 245 -1.05 6.30 -3.89
C TRP A 245 -0.38 6.09 -2.54
N PHE A 246 0.66 6.87 -2.23
CA PHE A 246 1.31 6.82 -0.92
C PHE A 246 0.34 7.18 0.21
N ALA A 247 -0.38 8.30 0.09
CA ALA A 247 -1.36 8.72 1.09
C ALA A 247 -2.46 7.66 1.31
N LEU A 248 -2.93 7.02 0.23
CA LEU A 248 -3.93 5.97 0.28
C LEU A 248 -3.40 4.76 1.08
N LYS A 249 -2.18 4.30 0.79
CA LYS A 249 -1.60 3.10 1.41
C LYS A 249 -1.10 3.33 2.83
N ALA A 250 -0.40 4.43 3.07
CA ALA A 250 0.25 4.74 4.34
C ALA A 250 -0.70 5.35 5.38
N ILE A 251 -1.71 6.09 4.95
CA ILE A 251 -2.57 6.88 5.85
C ILE A 251 -4.01 6.38 5.78
N VAL A 252 -4.65 6.46 4.61
CA VAL A 252 -6.10 6.23 4.49
C VAL A 252 -6.47 4.79 4.83
N VAL A 253 -5.73 3.80 4.31
CA VAL A 253 -6.02 2.38 4.54
C VAL A 253 -5.87 1.97 6.01
N PRO A 254 -4.73 2.20 6.68
CA PRO A 254 -4.58 1.85 8.10
C PRO A 254 -5.55 2.60 9.01
N LEU A 255 -5.84 3.87 8.71
CA LEU A 255 -6.68 4.68 9.57
C LEU A 255 -8.17 4.41 9.37
N GLY A 256 -8.66 4.48 8.13
CA GLY A 256 -10.09 4.37 7.86
C GLY A 256 -10.50 3.48 6.70
N GLY A 257 -9.57 2.71 6.14
CA GLY A 257 -9.84 1.68 5.14
C GLY A 257 -10.52 2.24 3.89
N ARG A 258 -11.85 2.23 3.90
CA ARG A 258 -12.71 2.70 2.80
C ARG A 258 -13.10 4.18 2.88
N LEU A 259 -12.43 5.00 3.71
CA LEU A 259 -12.61 6.46 3.69
C LEU A 259 -12.42 7.06 2.29
N TRP A 260 -11.49 6.53 1.47
CA TRP A 260 -11.37 6.94 0.07
C TRP A 260 -12.68 6.77 -0.71
N CYS A 261 -13.43 5.70 -0.46
CA CYS A 261 -14.70 5.43 -1.14
C CYS A 261 -15.80 6.45 -0.80
N MET A 262 -15.67 7.20 0.30
CA MET A 262 -16.55 8.31 0.66
C MET A 262 -16.26 9.55 -0.19
N ILE A 263 -15.00 9.82 -0.49
CA ILE A 263 -14.55 11.05 -1.17
C ILE A 263 -14.27 10.86 -2.67
N CYS A 264 -14.29 9.60 -3.13
CA CYS A 264 -14.04 9.22 -4.50
C CYS A 264 -15.03 9.91 -5.45
N PRO A 265 -14.55 10.61 -6.50
CA PRO A 265 -15.41 11.39 -7.41
C PRO A 265 -16.10 10.54 -8.47
N LEU A 266 -15.61 9.32 -8.74
CA LEU A 266 -16.13 8.43 -9.79
C LEU A 266 -17.65 8.15 -9.72
N PRO A 267 -18.25 7.83 -8.55
CA PRO A 267 -19.70 7.62 -8.49
C PRO A 267 -20.53 8.90 -8.62
N ALA A 268 -19.93 10.09 -8.52
CA ALA A 268 -20.68 11.34 -8.35
C ALA A 268 -21.61 11.67 -9.54
N PRO A 269 -21.20 11.61 -10.82
CA PRO A 269 -22.10 11.88 -11.94
C PRO A 269 -23.33 10.97 -11.96
N ALA A 270 -23.10 9.67 -11.75
CA ALA A 270 -24.17 8.68 -11.73
C ALA A 270 -25.13 8.91 -10.56
N GLU A 271 -24.60 9.24 -9.38
CA GLU A 271 -25.41 9.50 -8.20
C GLU A 271 -26.21 10.81 -8.29
N TRP A 272 -25.61 11.89 -8.78
CA TRP A 272 -26.30 13.18 -8.90
C TRP A 272 -27.41 13.10 -9.94
N LEU A 273 -27.14 12.47 -11.10
CA LEU A 273 -28.15 12.23 -12.11
C LEU A 273 -29.24 11.28 -11.59
N GLY A 274 -28.85 10.18 -10.94
CA GLY A 274 -29.76 9.20 -10.35
C GLY A 274 -30.68 9.81 -9.29
N ARG A 275 -30.14 10.65 -8.39
CA ARG A 275 -30.89 11.31 -7.30
C ARG A 275 -31.67 12.53 -7.75
N LYS A 276 -31.35 13.10 -8.92
CA LYS A 276 -31.86 14.41 -9.41
C LYS A 276 -31.71 15.51 -8.36
N SER A 277 -30.67 15.43 -7.56
CA SER A 277 -30.43 16.29 -6.41
C SER A 277 -28.98 16.13 -5.96
N PHE A 278 -28.34 17.25 -5.62
CA PHE A 278 -26.99 17.24 -5.06
C PHE A 278 -26.99 17.01 -3.54
N THR A 279 -27.96 17.58 -2.82
CA THR A 279 -27.97 17.61 -1.34
C THR A 279 -29.30 17.20 -0.71
N ALA A 280 -30.44 17.47 -1.35
CA ALA A 280 -31.75 17.13 -0.85
C ALA A 280 -32.08 15.62 -1.00
N VAL A 281 -32.98 15.13 -0.14
CA VAL A 281 -33.50 13.75 -0.17
C VAL A 281 -34.91 13.76 -0.73
N ARG A 282 -35.22 12.81 -1.62
CA ARG A 282 -36.57 12.62 -2.17
C ARG A 282 -37.19 11.37 -1.56
N TYR A 283 -37.90 11.53 -0.44
CA TYR A 283 -38.57 10.43 0.25
C TYR A 283 -39.91 10.08 -0.42
N ILE A 284 -40.22 8.79 -0.51
CA ILE A 284 -41.52 8.27 -0.95
C ILE A 284 -42.08 7.36 0.14
N GLN A 285 -43.35 7.56 0.51
CA GLN A 285 -44.01 6.77 1.55
C GLN A 285 -44.15 5.30 1.14
N LYS A 286 -44.63 5.03 -0.08
CA LYS A 286 -44.72 3.67 -0.62
C LYS A 286 -43.36 3.24 -1.19
N PRO A 287 -42.73 2.17 -0.67
CA PRO A 287 -41.40 1.77 -1.10
C PRO A 287 -41.43 1.23 -2.54
N PHE A 288 -40.50 1.71 -3.37
CA PHE A 288 -40.28 1.19 -4.71
C PHE A 288 -39.14 0.16 -4.68
N LYS A 289 -39.44 -1.09 -5.04
CA LYS A 289 -38.48 -2.22 -4.98
C LYS A 289 -37.76 -2.34 -3.61
N GLY A 290 -38.48 -2.03 -2.52
CA GLY A 290 -38.00 -2.10 -1.14
C GLY A 290 -37.21 -0.88 -0.65
N LEU A 291 -37.15 0.21 -1.42
CA LEU A 291 -36.50 1.46 -1.02
C LEU A 291 -37.52 2.59 -0.94
N HIS A 292 -37.39 3.47 0.05
CA HIS A 292 -38.21 4.69 0.16
C HIS A 292 -37.70 5.84 -0.73
N HIS A 293 -37.07 5.49 -1.84
CA HIS A 293 -36.52 6.43 -2.82
C HIS A 293 -36.62 5.86 -4.23
N ARG A 294 -36.74 6.76 -5.21
CA ARG A 294 -36.69 6.40 -6.64
C ARG A 294 -35.55 7.15 -7.31
N PHE A 295 -34.60 6.39 -7.86
CA PHE A 295 -33.52 6.90 -8.70
C PHE A 295 -33.94 6.96 -10.17
N LEU A 296 -33.31 7.82 -10.97
CA LEU A 296 -33.42 7.78 -12.42
C LEU A 296 -32.74 6.50 -12.97
N GLY A 297 -33.27 5.92 -14.04
CA GLY A 297 -32.73 4.72 -14.69
C GLY A 297 -33.54 3.44 -14.46
N LEU A 298 -32.99 2.30 -14.88
CA LEU A 298 -33.68 1.00 -14.90
C LEU A 298 -33.80 0.36 -13.50
N GLN A 299 -32.86 0.68 -12.61
CA GLN A 299 -32.77 0.13 -11.25
C GLN A 299 -32.88 -1.40 -11.21
N LYS A 300 -32.15 -2.09 -12.08
CA LYS A 300 -32.05 -3.56 -12.09
C LYS A 300 -31.19 -4.04 -10.91
N ASN A 301 -31.39 -5.30 -10.54
CA ASN A 301 -30.56 -5.98 -9.55
C ASN A 301 -29.29 -6.52 -10.22
N TRP A 302 -28.16 -6.41 -9.53
CA TRP A 302 -26.95 -7.08 -9.96
C TRP A 302 -27.14 -8.61 -9.88
N PRO A 303 -26.73 -9.38 -10.92
CA PRO A 303 -26.87 -10.84 -10.97
C PRO A 303 -26.27 -11.51 -9.73
N LYS A 304 -26.96 -12.50 -9.16
CA LYS A 304 -26.51 -13.18 -7.92
C LYS A 304 -25.14 -13.84 -8.09
N ALA A 305 -24.86 -14.43 -9.25
CA ALA A 305 -23.58 -15.11 -9.54
C ALA A 305 -22.36 -14.17 -9.49
N LEU A 306 -22.55 -12.87 -9.74
CA LEU A 306 -21.49 -11.87 -9.77
C LEU A 306 -21.40 -11.05 -8.46
N ARG A 307 -22.06 -11.48 -7.38
CA ARG A 307 -22.02 -10.81 -6.06
C ARG A 307 -20.83 -11.27 -5.22
N ASN A 308 -19.64 -11.22 -5.79
CA ASN A 308 -18.37 -11.54 -5.14
C ASN A 308 -17.28 -10.60 -5.68
N ILE A 309 -16.07 -10.68 -5.15
CA ILE A 309 -14.98 -9.78 -5.57
C ILE A 309 -14.07 -10.37 -6.65
N TRP A 310 -14.42 -11.53 -7.25
CA TRP A 310 -13.60 -12.13 -8.31
C TRP A 310 -13.44 -11.20 -9.51
N LEU A 311 -14.52 -10.53 -9.91
CA LEU A 311 -14.48 -9.57 -11.01
C LEU A 311 -13.53 -8.40 -10.69
N GLN A 312 -13.52 -7.90 -9.44
CA GLN A 312 -12.56 -6.88 -9.00
C GLN A 312 -11.12 -7.40 -9.05
N ASN A 313 -10.89 -8.65 -8.64
CA ASN A 313 -9.57 -9.27 -8.66
C ASN A 313 -9.01 -9.42 -10.08
N ILE A 314 -9.83 -9.89 -11.02
CA ILE A 314 -9.43 -10.04 -12.43
C ILE A 314 -9.19 -8.67 -13.05
N LEU A 315 -10.09 -7.70 -12.87
CA LEU A 315 -9.92 -6.34 -13.39
C LEU A 315 -8.69 -5.65 -12.79
N PHE A 316 -8.37 -5.90 -11.52
CA PHE A 316 -7.17 -5.39 -10.87
C PHE A 316 -5.89 -5.98 -11.48
N LEU A 317 -5.84 -7.30 -11.68
CA LEU A 317 -4.71 -7.94 -12.35
C LEU A 317 -4.56 -7.45 -13.79
N SER A 318 -5.67 -7.32 -14.54
CA SER A 318 -5.64 -6.76 -15.90
C SER A 318 -5.13 -5.33 -15.93
N MET A 319 -5.55 -4.48 -14.99
CA MET A 319 -5.06 -3.10 -14.88
C MET A 319 -3.56 -3.07 -14.57
N ILE A 320 -3.08 -3.96 -13.68
CA ILE A 320 -1.67 -4.07 -13.29
C ILE A 320 -0.78 -4.63 -14.39
N SER A 321 -1.30 -5.49 -15.27
CA SER A 321 -0.56 -5.94 -16.46
C SER A 321 -0.02 -4.77 -17.27
N PHE A 322 -0.74 -3.64 -17.27
CA PHE A 322 -0.33 -2.39 -17.92
C PHE A 322 0.18 -1.33 -16.93
N GLY A 323 0.50 -1.70 -15.69
CA GLY A 323 0.82 -0.78 -14.60
C GLY A 323 1.94 0.19 -14.95
N ILE A 324 3.03 -0.29 -15.56
CA ILE A 324 4.15 0.55 -16.02
C ILE A 324 3.70 1.60 -17.04
N ILE A 325 2.80 1.24 -17.95
CA ILE A 325 2.28 2.14 -18.97
C ILE A 325 1.39 3.20 -18.31
N LEU A 326 0.53 2.78 -17.38
CA LEU A 326 -0.40 3.66 -16.68
C LEU A 326 0.35 4.73 -15.87
N ILE A 327 1.39 4.34 -15.14
CA ILE A 327 2.12 5.28 -14.26
C ILE A 327 3.12 6.18 -14.99
N THR A 328 3.50 5.86 -16.24
CA THR A 328 4.50 6.66 -16.96
C THR A 328 3.91 7.51 -18.07
N ARG A 329 2.73 7.13 -18.61
CA ARG A 329 2.11 7.80 -19.75
C ARG A 329 0.81 8.48 -19.34
N PRO A 330 0.76 9.83 -19.30
CA PRO A 330 -0.44 10.57 -18.89
C PRO A 330 -1.70 10.18 -19.68
N VAL A 331 -1.60 10.09 -21.01
CA VAL A 331 -2.73 9.73 -21.88
C VAL A 331 -3.32 8.36 -21.53
N ALA A 332 -2.49 7.37 -21.17
CA ALA A 332 -2.98 6.05 -20.76
C ALA A 332 -3.77 6.12 -19.45
N THR A 333 -3.33 6.93 -18.48
CA THR A 333 -4.09 7.22 -17.26
C THR A 333 -5.43 7.90 -17.57
N ALA A 334 -5.44 8.91 -18.44
CA ALA A 334 -6.68 9.59 -18.85
C ALA A 334 -7.68 8.63 -19.50
N ILE A 335 -7.24 7.78 -20.43
CA ILE A 335 -8.11 6.78 -21.08
C ILE A 335 -8.73 5.85 -20.04
N VAL A 336 -7.93 5.32 -19.11
CA VAL A 336 -8.45 4.44 -18.05
C VAL A 336 -9.45 5.16 -17.16
N PHE A 337 -9.19 6.42 -16.80
CA PHE A 337 -10.12 7.23 -16.01
C PHE A 337 -11.44 7.48 -16.74
N LEU A 338 -11.40 7.81 -18.04
CA LEU A 338 -12.59 7.99 -18.87
C LEU A 338 -13.39 6.69 -19.02
N VAL A 339 -12.72 5.55 -19.24
CA VAL A 339 -13.39 4.24 -19.30
C VAL A 339 -14.05 3.90 -17.96
N ILE A 340 -13.35 4.10 -16.84
CA ILE A 340 -13.90 3.88 -15.51
C ILE A 340 -15.10 4.80 -15.27
N LEU A 341 -15.02 6.08 -15.65
CA LEU A 341 -16.07 7.09 -15.52
C LEU A 341 -17.32 6.72 -16.36
N ALA A 342 -17.12 6.27 -17.59
CA ALA A 342 -18.20 5.79 -18.45
C ALA A 342 -18.86 4.54 -17.84
N MET A 343 -18.07 3.59 -17.34
CA MET A 343 -18.60 2.36 -16.73
C MET A 343 -19.38 2.62 -15.44
N THR A 344 -18.88 3.47 -14.54
CA THR A 344 -19.62 3.86 -13.32
C THR A 344 -20.93 4.57 -13.67
N PHE A 345 -20.93 5.44 -14.68
CA PHE A 345 -22.12 6.13 -15.15
C PHE A 345 -23.16 5.15 -15.72
N LEU A 346 -22.77 4.33 -16.69
CA LEU A 346 -23.67 3.35 -17.35
C LEU A 346 -24.25 2.37 -16.33
N LEU A 347 -23.42 1.81 -15.46
CA LEU A 347 -23.87 0.86 -14.44
C LEU A 347 -24.78 1.53 -13.40
N GLY A 348 -24.53 2.80 -13.04
CA GLY A 348 -25.38 3.54 -12.11
C GLY A 348 -26.76 3.89 -12.68
N VAL A 349 -26.89 4.03 -14.01
CA VAL A 349 -28.18 4.20 -14.69
C VAL A 349 -28.92 2.87 -14.84
N ILE A 350 -28.21 1.76 -15.09
CA ILE A 350 -28.83 0.44 -15.32
C ILE A 350 -29.20 -0.25 -14.00
N PHE A 351 -28.29 -0.27 -13.03
CA PHE A 351 -28.43 -1.01 -11.79
C PHE A 351 -28.64 -0.08 -10.59
N ARG A 352 -29.30 -0.58 -9.55
CA ARG A 352 -29.43 0.14 -8.28
C ARG A 352 -28.16 -0.01 -7.43
N GLN A 353 -27.93 0.93 -6.50
CA GLN A 353 -26.76 0.96 -5.60
C GLN A 353 -25.44 1.24 -6.35
N ARG A 354 -24.34 1.39 -5.61
CA ARG A 354 -23.01 1.62 -6.20
C ARG A 354 -22.39 0.32 -6.71
N ILE A 355 -23.00 -0.31 -7.71
CA ILE A 355 -22.58 -1.63 -8.24
C ILE A 355 -21.13 -1.62 -8.73
N PHE A 356 -20.73 -0.58 -9.46
CA PHE A 356 -19.34 -0.45 -9.89
C PHE A 356 -18.40 -0.51 -8.67
N CYS A 357 -18.68 0.28 -7.63
CA CYS A 357 -17.86 0.30 -6.41
C CYS A 357 -17.91 -1.02 -5.61
N LEU A 358 -19.04 -1.72 -5.64
CA LEU A 358 -19.23 -2.99 -4.92
C LEU A 358 -18.53 -4.18 -5.58
N TYR A 359 -18.56 -4.28 -6.91
CA TYR A 359 -18.19 -5.51 -7.62
C TYR A 359 -17.24 -5.35 -8.81
N MET A 360 -16.90 -4.12 -9.24
CA MET A 360 -16.03 -3.90 -10.41
C MET A 360 -14.83 -3.01 -10.16
N CYS A 361 -14.90 -2.09 -9.20
CA CYS A 361 -13.82 -1.16 -8.90
C CYS A 361 -12.58 -1.93 -8.41
N PRO A 362 -11.47 -1.95 -9.18
CA PRO A 362 -10.27 -2.70 -8.80
C PRO A 362 -9.70 -2.23 -7.47
N VAL A 363 -9.67 -0.90 -7.29
CA VAL A 363 -9.20 -0.24 -6.07
C VAL A 363 -10.13 -0.54 -4.89
N GLY A 364 -11.45 -0.50 -5.12
CA GLY A 364 -12.47 -0.77 -4.11
C GLY A 364 -12.38 -2.18 -3.53
N GLY A 365 -12.00 -3.17 -4.34
CA GLY A 365 -11.81 -4.56 -3.91
C GLY A 365 -10.77 -4.69 -2.79
N PHE A 366 -9.53 -4.29 -3.05
CA PHE A 366 -8.47 -4.38 -2.04
C PHE A 366 -8.67 -3.41 -0.87
N LEU A 367 -9.22 -2.21 -1.11
CA LEU A 367 -9.58 -1.29 -0.01
C LEU A 367 -10.62 -1.92 0.92
N GLY A 368 -11.55 -2.71 0.38
CA GLY A 368 -12.48 -3.52 1.16
C GLY A 368 -11.78 -4.51 2.04
N THR A 369 -10.97 -5.39 1.46
CA THR A 369 -10.26 -6.41 2.22
C THR A 369 -9.34 -5.81 3.28
N TYR A 370 -8.59 -4.76 2.95
CA TYR A 370 -7.69 -4.09 3.89
C TYR A 370 -8.40 -3.25 4.96
N SER A 371 -9.63 -2.77 4.71
CA SER A 371 -10.42 -2.07 5.72
C SER A 371 -10.74 -2.94 6.95
N SER A 372 -10.62 -4.25 6.84
CA SER A 372 -10.72 -5.17 7.99
C SER A 372 -9.65 -4.90 9.06
N ALA A 373 -8.51 -4.31 8.67
CA ALA A 373 -7.45 -3.89 9.57
C ALA A 373 -7.56 -2.45 10.08
N SER A 374 -8.44 -1.62 9.48
CA SER A 374 -8.56 -0.19 9.82
C SER A 374 -8.99 0.07 11.27
N VAL A 375 -8.54 1.20 11.83
CA VAL A 375 -8.83 1.61 13.21
C VAL A 375 -10.18 2.32 13.38
N THR A 376 -10.85 2.74 12.31
CA THR A 376 -12.20 3.34 12.40
C THR A 376 -13.29 2.37 11.92
N ALA A 377 -14.47 2.40 12.54
CA ALA A 377 -15.63 1.61 12.11
C ALA A 377 -16.96 2.30 12.41
N LEU A 378 -17.91 2.26 11.48
CA LEU A 378 -19.31 2.59 11.79
C LEU A 378 -20.01 1.35 12.32
N ARG A 379 -20.67 1.41 13.48
CA ARG A 379 -21.41 0.29 14.08
C ARG A 379 -22.69 0.78 14.76
N ALA A 380 -23.60 -0.15 15.06
CA ALA A 380 -24.73 0.13 15.95
C ALA A 380 -24.18 0.41 17.36
N VAL A 381 -24.74 1.40 18.05
CA VAL A 381 -24.43 1.63 19.47
C VAL A 381 -25.04 0.50 20.30
N ASP A 382 -26.34 0.24 20.10
CA ASP A 382 -27.05 -0.89 20.67
C ASP A 382 -27.67 -1.79 19.57
N PRO A 383 -27.19 -3.03 19.38
CA PRO A 383 -27.78 -3.96 18.43
C PRO A 383 -29.27 -4.28 18.66
N GLU A 384 -29.74 -4.24 19.91
CA GLU A 384 -31.14 -4.55 20.25
C GLU A 384 -32.11 -3.46 19.77
N VAL A 385 -31.72 -2.19 19.84
CA VAL A 385 -32.49 -1.09 19.21
C VAL A 385 -32.64 -1.33 17.71
N CYS A 386 -31.59 -1.81 17.04
CA CYS A 386 -31.66 -2.17 15.63
C CYS A 386 -32.57 -3.39 15.37
N ARG A 387 -32.60 -4.39 16.27
CA ARG A 387 -33.48 -5.57 16.12
C ARG A 387 -34.96 -5.20 16.27
N LYS A 388 -35.29 -4.33 17.22
CA LYS A 388 -36.66 -3.86 17.47
C LYS A 388 -37.18 -2.89 16.39
N HIS A 389 -36.29 -2.19 15.69
CA HIS A 389 -36.65 -1.24 14.64
C HIS A 389 -37.07 -1.94 13.33
N LYS A 390 -38.38 -2.02 13.06
CA LYS A 390 -38.94 -2.72 11.91
C LYS A 390 -38.64 -2.04 10.56
N GLU A 391 -38.71 -0.72 10.49
CA GLU A 391 -38.57 0.05 9.24
C GLU A 391 -37.14 0.03 8.68
N LYS A 392 -36.13 -0.04 9.55
CA LYS A 392 -34.70 -0.14 9.16
C LYS A 392 -34.27 0.97 8.19
N CYS A 393 -34.68 2.21 8.46
CA CYS A 393 -34.44 3.39 7.60
C CYS A 393 -32.97 3.58 7.16
N CYS A 394 -31.98 3.15 7.97
CA CYS A 394 -30.57 3.20 7.58
C CYS A 394 -30.19 2.28 6.39
N TYR A 395 -31.01 1.27 6.10
CA TYR A 395 -30.87 0.36 4.97
C TYR A 395 -31.79 0.74 3.81
N VAL A 396 -33.08 0.96 4.07
CA VAL A 396 -34.12 1.20 3.04
C VAL A 396 -34.31 2.68 2.66
N GLY A 397 -33.71 3.59 3.43
CA GLY A 397 -33.89 5.04 3.30
C GLY A 397 -34.99 5.59 4.21
N GLY A 398 -34.93 6.88 4.50
CA GLY A 398 -35.94 7.58 5.31
C GLY A 398 -36.00 9.06 4.94
N GLU A 399 -36.89 9.82 5.59
CA GLU A 399 -36.97 11.28 5.41
C GLU A 399 -35.62 11.94 5.75
N GLY A 400 -34.98 11.39 6.79
CA GLY A 400 -33.66 11.76 7.30
C GLY A 400 -32.46 11.40 6.40
N GLY A 401 -32.58 10.68 5.28
CA GLY A 401 -31.40 10.29 4.49
C GLY A 401 -31.66 9.21 3.45
N TRP A 402 -30.71 9.04 2.52
CA TRP A 402 -30.86 8.03 1.47
C TRP A 402 -30.67 6.61 2.03
N ALA A 403 -31.17 5.62 1.29
CA ALA A 403 -30.86 4.22 1.50
C ALA A 403 -29.35 3.95 1.40
N CYS A 404 -28.85 2.90 2.07
CA CYS A 404 -27.42 2.57 2.06
C CYS A 404 -26.94 2.26 0.62
N PRO A 405 -26.08 3.10 0.00
CA PRO A 405 -25.62 2.88 -1.38
C PRO A 405 -24.72 1.64 -1.53
N TRP A 406 -24.24 1.10 -0.42
CA TRP A 406 -23.36 -0.07 -0.32
C TRP A 406 -24.08 -1.35 0.12
N ASN A 407 -25.42 -1.31 0.19
CA ASN A 407 -26.24 -2.46 0.55
C ASN A 407 -25.90 -3.07 1.93
N GLN A 408 -25.46 -2.25 2.89
CA GLN A 408 -25.11 -2.68 4.24
C GLN A 408 -26.17 -2.29 5.26
N TYR A 409 -26.49 -3.20 6.19
CA TYR A 409 -27.35 -2.93 7.32
C TYR A 409 -26.53 -2.84 8.60
N ILE A 410 -26.56 -1.70 9.29
CA ILE A 410 -25.72 -1.46 10.47
C ILE A 410 -25.98 -2.45 11.61
N GLY A 411 -27.23 -2.89 11.78
CA GLY A 411 -27.61 -3.79 12.89
C GLY A 411 -26.99 -5.19 12.84
N ASN A 412 -26.50 -5.64 11.67
CA ASN A 412 -25.81 -6.93 11.53
C ASN A 412 -24.39 -6.78 10.92
N MET A 413 -23.89 -5.55 10.81
CA MET A 413 -22.60 -5.30 10.19
C MET A 413 -21.47 -5.61 11.17
N ASP A 414 -20.78 -6.72 10.92
CA ASP A 414 -19.64 -7.18 11.69
C ASP A 414 -18.31 -6.70 11.12
N ARG A 415 -18.24 -6.42 9.80
CA ARG A 415 -17.00 -6.11 9.07
C ARG A 415 -17.06 -4.82 8.26
N ASN A 416 -15.92 -4.15 8.11
CA ASN A 416 -15.79 -2.92 7.30
C ASN A 416 -15.73 -3.17 5.79
N ASN A 417 -15.45 -4.40 5.36
CA ASN A 417 -15.07 -4.71 3.98
C ASN A 417 -16.09 -4.36 2.90
N TYR A 418 -17.38 -4.24 3.24
CA TYR A 418 -18.42 -3.79 2.31
C TYR A 418 -18.99 -2.40 2.63
N CYS A 419 -18.55 -1.75 3.72
CA CYS A 419 -18.99 -0.41 4.08
C CYS A 419 -18.12 0.64 3.39
N GLY A 420 -18.71 1.52 2.57
CA GLY A 420 -17.97 2.62 1.93
C GLY A 420 -17.93 3.94 2.71
N PHE A 421 -18.25 3.92 4.01
CA PHE A 421 -18.20 5.12 4.88
C PHE A 421 -19.00 6.34 4.39
N CYS A 422 -20.01 6.15 3.53
CA CYS A 422 -20.78 7.26 2.94
C CYS A 422 -21.66 8.07 3.92
N THR A 423 -21.72 7.70 5.20
CA THR A 423 -22.46 8.38 6.29
C THR A 423 -23.99 8.45 6.18
N GLU A 424 -24.60 8.02 5.07
CA GLU A 424 -26.07 8.07 4.90
C GLU A 424 -26.82 7.34 6.01
N CYS A 425 -26.28 6.24 6.55
CA CYS A 425 -26.89 5.54 7.68
C CYS A 425 -27.09 6.45 8.90
N ILE A 426 -26.13 7.33 9.22
CA ILE A 426 -26.18 8.27 10.36
C ILE A 426 -27.31 9.28 10.16
N LYS A 427 -27.52 9.73 8.92
CA LYS A 427 -28.56 10.69 8.55
C LYS A 427 -29.95 10.04 8.58
N SER A 428 -30.05 8.83 8.03
CA SER A 428 -31.31 8.10 7.89
C SER A 428 -31.82 7.45 9.18
N CYS A 429 -31.03 7.38 10.27
CA CYS A 429 -31.42 6.67 11.49
C CYS A 429 -32.26 7.57 12.43
N PRO A 430 -33.56 7.31 12.63
CA PRO A 430 -34.41 8.10 13.52
C PRO A 430 -34.12 7.83 15.01
N LYS A 431 -33.49 6.69 15.33
CA LYS A 431 -33.18 6.27 16.71
C LYS A 431 -31.80 6.74 17.19
N ASP A 432 -31.08 7.49 16.37
CA ASP A 432 -29.73 7.99 16.66
C ASP A 432 -28.70 6.92 17.12
N ASN A 433 -28.90 5.67 16.68
CA ASN A 433 -28.22 4.48 17.20
C ASN A 433 -26.97 4.08 16.40
N ILE A 434 -26.27 5.05 15.80
CA ILE A 434 -25.09 4.79 14.97
C ILE A 434 -23.89 5.54 15.53
N GLY A 435 -22.84 4.80 15.85
CA GLY A 435 -21.57 5.31 16.37
C GLY A 435 -20.44 5.21 15.36
N LEU A 436 -19.50 6.15 15.45
CA LEU A 436 -18.19 6.06 14.80
C LEU A 436 -17.18 5.62 15.87
N PHE A 437 -16.67 4.41 15.74
CA PHE A 437 -15.81 3.79 16.74
C PHE A 437 -14.35 3.80 16.32
N LEU A 438 -13.46 4.15 17.25
CA LEU A 438 -12.04 3.81 17.19
C LEU A 438 -11.81 2.44 17.83
N ARG A 439 -11.10 1.58 17.11
CA ARG A 439 -10.81 0.20 17.49
C ARG A 439 -9.35 -0.13 17.21
N PRO A 440 -8.79 -1.15 17.88
CA PRO A 440 -7.43 -1.60 17.59
C PRO A 440 -7.26 -2.00 16.11
N PHE A 441 -6.09 -1.70 15.55
CA PHE A 441 -5.72 -2.14 14.20
C PHE A 441 -5.88 -3.66 14.08
N GLY A 442 -6.55 -4.16 13.03
CA GLY A 442 -6.72 -5.60 12.85
C GLY A 442 -7.87 -6.23 13.64
N SER A 443 -9.02 -5.55 13.78
CA SER A 443 -10.14 -6.02 14.60
C SER A 443 -11.13 -6.94 13.84
N ASP A 444 -11.32 -6.78 12.53
CA ASP A 444 -12.24 -7.64 11.75
C ASP A 444 -11.48 -8.86 11.19
N ARG A 445 -11.33 -9.92 11.97
CA ARG A 445 -10.36 -11.00 11.68
C ARG A 445 -10.88 -12.16 10.84
N VAL A 446 -11.96 -11.95 10.08
CA VAL A 446 -12.69 -13.04 9.42
C VAL A 446 -12.90 -12.76 7.94
N LEU A 447 -12.30 -13.60 7.10
CA LEU A 447 -12.60 -13.68 5.67
C LEU A 447 -13.73 -14.69 5.43
N LYS A 448 -14.72 -14.34 4.60
CA LYS A 448 -15.91 -15.18 4.35
C LYS A 448 -15.77 -16.05 3.09
N GLY A 449 -14.92 -15.67 2.14
CA GLY A 449 -14.79 -16.33 0.85
C GLY A 449 -13.35 -16.42 0.33
N TYR A 450 -13.12 -17.35 -0.60
CA TYR A 450 -11.84 -17.50 -1.28
C TYR A 450 -11.52 -16.29 -2.17
N ASP A 451 -12.54 -15.60 -2.69
CA ASP A 451 -12.37 -14.35 -3.42
C ASP A 451 -11.66 -13.27 -2.56
N GLU A 452 -12.06 -13.14 -1.28
CA GLU A 452 -11.39 -12.25 -0.30
C GLU A 452 -9.95 -12.71 -0.02
N MET A 453 -9.71 -14.02 0.14
CA MET A 453 -8.37 -14.57 0.36
C MET A 453 -7.43 -14.36 -0.85
N PHE A 454 -7.92 -14.65 -2.06
CA PHE A 454 -7.17 -14.43 -3.30
C PHE A 454 -6.85 -12.95 -3.47
N ASN A 455 -7.76 -12.05 -3.12
CA ASN A 455 -7.46 -10.62 -3.13
C ASN A 455 -6.26 -10.27 -2.22
N VAL A 456 -6.21 -10.79 -0.99
CA VAL A 456 -5.04 -10.56 -0.10
C VAL A 456 -3.75 -11.05 -0.72
N LEU A 457 -3.76 -12.25 -1.31
CA LEU A 457 -2.58 -12.87 -1.92
C LEU A 457 -2.15 -12.17 -3.20
N ILE A 458 -3.10 -11.77 -4.07
CA ILE A 458 -2.84 -10.95 -5.25
C ILE A 458 -2.13 -9.66 -4.83
N MET A 459 -2.63 -8.96 -3.81
CA MET A 459 -2.00 -7.72 -3.34
C MET A 459 -0.57 -7.96 -2.82
N LEU A 460 -0.32 -9.10 -2.15
CA LEU A 460 1.00 -9.45 -1.65
C LEU A 460 1.97 -9.76 -2.79
N VAL A 461 1.54 -10.56 -3.76
CA VAL A 461 2.33 -10.91 -4.95
C VAL A 461 2.65 -9.68 -5.77
N VAL A 462 1.67 -8.80 -6.00
CA VAL A 462 1.88 -7.56 -6.76
C VAL A 462 2.87 -6.63 -6.03
N ALA A 463 2.81 -6.52 -4.70
CA ALA A 463 3.80 -5.73 -3.96
C ALA A 463 5.23 -6.24 -4.19
N ILE A 464 5.43 -7.56 -4.18
CA ILE A 464 6.74 -8.19 -4.47
C ILE A 464 7.13 -7.94 -5.93
N ALA A 465 6.23 -8.21 -6.88
CA ALA A 465 6.49 -8.04 -8.30
C ALA A 465 6.85 -6.60 -8.68
N PHE A 466 6.16 -5.61 -8.11
CA PHE A 466 6.46 -4.20 -8.31
C PHE A 466 7.75 -3.77 -7.62
N SER A 467 8.07 -4.33 -6.45
CA SER A 467 9.37 -4.11 -5.81
C SER A 467 10.51 -4.57 -6.71
N ILE A 468 10.36 -5.75 -7.34
CA ILE A 468 11.33 -6.29 -8.30
C ILE A 468 11.40 -5.43 -9.57
N THR A 469 10.24 -5.07 -10.14
CA THR A 469 10.16 -4.39 -11.43
C THR A 469 10.60 -2.91 -11.32
N MET A 470 10.13 -2.19 -10.29
CA MET A 470 10.22 -0.73 -10.22
C MET A 470 11.32 -0.23 -9.29
N LEU A 471 11.59 -0.93 -8.18
CA LEU A 471 12.66 -0.55 -7.24
C LEU A 471 13.95 -1.34 -7.51
N GLY A 472 13.84 -2.54 -8.08
CA GLY A 472 14.98 -3.39 -8.40
C GLY A 472 15.86 -2.83 -9.52
N PRO A 473 17.13 -3.24 -9.60
CA PRO A 473 18.10 -2.67 -10.53
C PRO A 473 18.05 -3.32 -11.93
N TRP A 474 17.20 -4.33 -12.12
CA TRP A 474 17.17 -5.16 -13.33
C TRP A 474 16.46 -4.49 -14.50
N GLY A 475 17.24 -3.88 -15.40
CA GLY A 475 16.73 -3.23 -16.62
C GLY A 475 15.93 -4.15 -17.54
N PHE A 476 16.30 -5.42 -17.66
CA PHE A 476 15.59 -6.38 -18.53
C PHE A 476 14.14 -6.65 -18.08
N ILE A 477 13.86 -6.61 -16.77
CA ILE A 477 12.50 -6.79 -16.24
C ILE A 477 11.66 -5.56 -16.57
N LYS A 478 12.23 -4.37 -16.42
CA LYS A 478 11.58 -3.09 -16.77
C LYS A 478 11.26 -3.03 -18.26
N GLU A 479 12.18 -3.49 -19.10
CA GLU A 479 12.00 -3.58 -20.55
C GLU A 479 10.89 -4.58 -20.93
N ALA A 480 10.84 -5.74 -20.27
CA ALA A 480 9.77 -6.72 -20.45
C ALA A 480 8.39 -6.15 -20.05
N ALA A 481 8.32 -5.35 -18.97
CA ALA A 481 7.09 -4.72 -18.51
C ALA A 481 6.65 -3.51 -19.37
N ASN A 482 7.57 -2.86 -20.09
CA ASN A 482 7.30 -1.71 -20.97
C ASN A 482 7.15 -2.13 -22.44
N VAL A 483 6.23 -3.06 -22.69
CA VAL A 483 6.00 -3.68 -24.01
C VAL A 483 5.73 -2.67 -25.14
N THR A 484 5.11 -1.54 -24.81
CA THR A 484 4.76 -0.49 -25.78
C THR A 484 5.96 0.31 -26.28
N GLU A 485 7.10 0.26 -25.59
CA GLU A 485 8.34 0.91 -26.04
C GLU A 485 9.37 -0.12 -26.52
N SER A 486 9.46 -1.27 -25.83
CA SER A 486 10.40 -2.32 -26.22
C SER A 486 9.96 -3.10 -27.46
N GLY A 487 8.65 -3.16 -27.75
CA GLY A 487 8.10 -4.00 -28.82
C GLY A 487 8.23 -5.51 -28.55
N LYS A 488 8.76 -5.90 -27.39
CA LYS A 488 9.12 -7.29 -27.05
C LYS A 488 7.94 -8.03 -26.44
N LEU A 489 7.08 -8.62 -27.28
CA LEU A 489 5.88 -9.34 -26.85
C LEU A 489 6.18 -10.60 -26.01
N ILE A 490 7.16 -11.40 -26.40
CA ILE A 490 7.46 -12.67 -25.70
C ILE A 490 7.90 -12.41 -24.24
N PRO A 491 8.90 -11.55 -23.95
CA PRO A 491 9.25 -11.19 -22.58
C PRO A 491 8.07 -10.62 -21.78
N TYR A 492 7.21 -9.81 -22.41
CA TYR A 492 6.01 -9.28 -21.75
C TYR A 492 5.03 -10.39 -21.36
N PHE A 493 4.74 -11.35 -22.23
CA PHE A 493 3.85 -12.46 -21.89
C PHE A 493 4.44 -13.38 -20.82
N ILE A 494 5.76 -13.59 -20.81
CA ILE A 494 6.45 -14.32 -19.73
C ILE A 494 6.29 -13.56 -18.42
N TYR A 495 6.53 -12.24 -18.42
CA TYR A 495 6.34 -11.37 -17.26
C TYR A 495 4.91 -11.48 -16.71
N LEU A 496 3.90 -11.40 -17.59
CA LEU A 496 2.50 -11.58 -17.20
C LEU A 496 2.20 -12.97 -16.68
N ALA A 497 2.69 -14.03 -17.33
CA ALA A 497 2.51 -15.40 -16.90
C ALA A 497 3.10 -15.62 -15.50
N CYS A 498 4.26 -15.04 -15.21
CA CYS A 498 4.87 -15.08 -13.88
C CYS A 498 3.99 -14.38 -12.83
N ILE A 499 3.49 -13.17 -13.12
CA ILE A 499 2.63 -12.42 -12.17
C ILE A 499 1.30 -13.13 -11.96
N TRP A 500 0.59 -13.49 -13.03
CA TRP A 500 -0.73 -14.13 -12.95
C TRP A 500 -0.63 -15.53 -12.36
N GLY A 501 0.35 -16.32 -12.80
CA GLY A 501 0.62 -17.66 -12.27
C GLY A 501 0.98 -17.62 -10.79
N SER A 502 1.82 -16.68 -10.36
CA SER A 502 2.13 -16.53 -8.93
C SER A 502 0.92 -16.07 -8.11
N ALA A 503 0.14 -15.11 -8.61
CA ALA A 503 -0.99 -14.51 -7.91
C ALA A 503 -2.23 -15.41 -7.82
N LEU A 504 -2.48 -16.26 -8.82
CA LEU A 504 -3.69 -17.10 -8.90
C LEU A 504 -3.42 -18.57 -8.58
N LEU A 505 -2.21 -19.08 -8.82
CA LEU A 505 -1.91 -20.50 -8.65
C LEU A 505 -0.91 -20.75 -7.52
N ILE A 506 0.29 -20.18 -7.60
CA ILE A 506 1.39 -20.55 -6.69
C ILE A 506 1.10 -20.10 -5.26
N PHE A 507 0.86 -18.81 -5.02
CA PHE A 507 0.65 -18.29 -3.68
C PHE A 507 -0.67 -18.80 -3.06
N PRO A 508 -1.82 -18.76 -3.76
CA PRO A 508 -3.06 -19.35 -3.24
C PRO A 508 -2.97 -20.86 -3.02
N GLY A 509 -2.41 -21.62 -3.97
CA GLY A 509 -2.23 -23.06 -3.84
C GLY A 509 -1.36 -23.42 -2.64
N LEU A 510 -0.23 -22.74 -2.48
CA LEU A 510 0.67 -22.91 -1.33
C LEU A 510 -0.03 -22.54 -0.02
N PHE A 511 -0.77 -21.44 0.03
CA PHE A 511 -1.42 -21.02 1.26
C PHE A 511 -2.61 -21.91 1.65
N ILE A 512 -3.36 -22.43 0.67
CA ILE A 512 -4.40 -23.44 0.91
C ILE A 512 -3.75 -24.72 1.45
N TRP A 513 -2.61 -25.15 0.88
CA TRP A 513 -1.86 -26.29 1.39
C TRP A 513 -1.39 -26.06 2.83
N ILE A 514 -0.82 -24.89 3.13
CA ILE A 514 -0.45 -24.46 4.49
C ILE A 514 -1.66 -24.55 5.44
N GLY A 515 -2.84 -24.06 5.02
CA GLY A 515 -4.05 -24.11 5.85
C GLY A 515 -4.49 -25.54 6.17
N ARG A 516 -4.43 -26.45 5.19
CA ARG A 516 -4.75 -27.88 5.39
C ARG A 516 -3.77 -28.58 6.31
N VAL A 517 -2.46 -28.38 6.10
CA VAL A 517 -1.42 -28.98 6.94
C VAL A 517 -1.48 -28.42 8.35
N SER A 518 -1.68 -27.11 8.51
CA SER A 518 -1.83 -26.47 9.82
C SER A 518 -3.02 -27.02 10.60
N ASN A 519 -4.16 -27.28 9.92
CA ASN A 519 -5.31 -27.94 10.53
C ASN A 519 -4.95 -29.34 11.06
N ARG A 520 -4.30 -30.16 10.22
CA ARG A 520 -3.85 -31.51 10.61
C ARG A 520 -2.84 -31.50 11.75
N LEU A 521 -1.83 -30.64 11.68
CA LEU A 521 -0.79 -30.51 12.72
C LEU A 521 -1.35 -30.04 14.07
N SER A 522 -2.38 -29.18 14.03
CA SER A 522 -3.04 -28.71 15.24
C SER A 522 -3.88 -29.80 15.92
N GLY A 523 -4.25 -30.87 15.21
CA GLY A 523 -5.18 -31.90 15.70
C GLY A 523 -6.63 -31.40 15.81
N PHE A 524 -6.92 -30.23 15.24
CA PHE A 524 -8.24 -29.60 15.30
C PHE A 524 -9.14 -30.12 14.17
N SER A 525 -10.37 -30.53 14.50
CA SER A 525 -11.34 -31.15 13.58
C SER A 525 -12.19 -30.14 12.79
N ALA A 526 -11.69 -28.94 12.52
CA ALA A 526 -12.44 -27.98 11.71
C ALA A 526 -12.40 -28.29 10.21
N ASP A 527 -13.41 -27.77 9.50
CA ASP A 527 -13.40 -27.64 8.06
C ASP A 527 -12.15 -26.89 7.57
N HIS A 528 -11.42 -27.50 6.63
CA HIS A 528 -10.19 -26.96 6.06
C HIS A 528 -10.38 -25.59 5.42
N ARG A 529 -11.54 -25.33 4.80
CA ARG A 529 -11.84 -24.02 4.21
C ARG A 529 -11.90 -22.96 5.30
N THR A 530 -12.64 -23.22 6.38
CA THR A 530 -12.76 -22.30 7.52
C THR A 530 -11.40 -22.01 8.15
N MET A 531 -10.58 -23.04 8.39
CA MET A 531 -9.22 -22.85 8.93
C MET A 531 -8.36 -21.97 8.00
N THR A 532 -8.34 -22.27 6.69
CA THR A 532 -7.53 -21.53 5.70
C THR A 532 -7.95 -20.05 5.63
N LEU A 533 -9.25 -19.76 5.61
CA LEU A 533 -9.77 -18.39 5.57
C LEU A 533 -9.47 -17.60 6.84
N ARG A 534 -9.33 -18.27 7.98
CA ARG A 534 -8.96 -17.64 9.26
C ARG A 534 -7.47 -17.32 9.31
N LEU A 535 -6.63 -18.27 8.90
CA LEU A 535 -5.18 -18.10 8.87
C LEU A 535 -4.74 -17.04 7.85
N SER A 536 -5.44 -16.92 6.72
CA SER A 536 -5.12 -15.91 5.70
C SER A 536 -5.30 -14.47 6.15
N TYR A 537 -6.05 -14.22 7.23
CA TYR A 537 -6.14 -12.90 7.83
C TYR A 537 -4.78 -12.34 8.26
N ALA A 538 -3.85 -13.21 8.68
CA ALA A 538 -2.50 -12.82 9.07
C ALA A 538 -1.75 -12.09 7.94
N LEU A 539 -2.12 -12.33 6.68
CA LEU A 539 -1.49 -11.72 5.52
C LEU A 539 -2.00 -10.30 5.21
N ILE A 540 -3.13 -9.87 5.79
CA ILE A 540 -3.66 -8.52 5.56
C ILE A 540 -2.72 -7.45 6.12
N PRO A 541 -2.32 -7.48 7.40
CA PRO A 541 -1.29 -6.56 7.90
C PRO A 541 0.01 -6.65 7.11
N VAL A 542 0.51 -7.86 6.84
CA VAL A 542 1.75 -8.08 6.07
C VAL A 542 1.68 -7.36 4.72
N GLY A 543 0.57 -7.54 3.98
CA GLY A 543 0.34 -6.86 2.71
C GLY A 543 0.26 -5.34 2.83
N ILE A 544 -0.47 -4.80 3.82
CA ILE A 544 -0.57 -3.36 4.04
C ILE A 544 0.84 -2.76 4.24
N PHE A 545 1.61 -3.30 5.18
CA PHE A 545 2.94 -2.78 5.47
C PHE A 545 3.94 -3.02 4.32
N ALA A 546 3.82 -4.11 3.55
CA ALA A 546 4.60 -4.31 2.33
C ALA A 546 4.34 -3.22 1.28
N TRP A 547 3.08 -2.82 1.09
CA TRP A 547 2.72 -1.73 0.18
C TRP A 547 3.20 -0.36 0.66
N ILE A 548 3.18 -0.12 1.97
CA ILE A 548 3.73 1.12 2.55
C ILE A 548 5.24 1.16 2.32
N ALA A 549 5.96 0.07 2.61
CA ALA A 549 7.40 -0.02 2.38
C ALA A 549 7.75 0.19 0.91
N PHE A 550 6.99 -0.42 -0.02
CA PHE A 550 7.16 -0.22 -1.46
C PHE A 550 6.95 1.24 -1.90
N SER A 551 5.95 1.93 -1.34
CA SER A 551 5.55 3.27 -1.81
C SER A 551 6.38 4.41 -1.19
N LEU A 552 7.07 4.15 -0.08
CA LEU A 552 7.87 5.14 0.65
C LEU A 552 8.93 5.86 -0.22
N PRO A 553 9.78 5.14 -1.01
CA PRO A 553 10.81 5.79 -1.80
C PRO A 553 10.24 6.75 -2.84
N SER A 554 9.04 6.46 -3.37
CA SER A 554 8.40 7.29 -4.38
C SER A 554 8.16 8.72 -3.89
N VAL A 555 7.83 8.92 -2.61
CA VAL A 555 7.63 10.27 -2.04
C VAL A 555 8.95 10.86 -1.54
N MET A 556 9.76 10.10 -0.80
CA MET A 556 11.01 10.64 -0.22
C MET A 556 12.02 11.10 -1.30
N VAL A 557 12.04 10.43 -2.44
CA VAL A 557 12.96 10.76 -3.54
C VAL A 557 12.37 11.82 -4.48
N ASN A 558 11.05 11.80 -4.72
CA ASN A 558 10.43 12.58 -5.79
C ASN A 558 9.50 13.70 -5.29
N TYR A 559 9.61 14.13 -4.03
CA TYR A 559 8.75 15.21 -3.51
C TYR A 559 8.98 16.54 -4.24
N ASN A 560 10.18 16.77 -4.79
CA ASN A 560 10.48 17.91 -5.63
C ASN A 560 9.55 17.99 -6.86
N TYR A 561 9.27 16.85 -7.50
CA TYR A 561 8.30 16.81 -8.61
C TYR A 561 6.90 17.18 -8.16
N ILE A 562 6.50 16.88 -6.92
CA ILE A 562 5.21 17.29 -6.36
C ILE A 562 5.14 18.82 -6.28
N LEU A 563 6.22 19.47 -5.83
CA LEU A 563 6.30 20.94 -5.77
C LEU A 563 6.37 21.57 -7.16
N GLY A 564 7.13 20.98 -8.09
CA GLY A 564 7.24 21.46 -9.47
C GLY A 564 5.88 21.46 -10.19
N VAL A 565 5.18 20.32 -10.18
CA VAL A 565 3.87 20.21 -10.87
C VAL A 565 2.74 20.97 -10.15
N LEU A 566 2.91 21.38 -8.88
CA LEU A 566 1.97 22.27 -8.23
C LEU A 566 2.07 23.69 -8.80
N SER A 567 3.29 24.15 -9.09
CA SER A 567 3.55 25.44 -9.71
C SER A 567 3.28 25.46 -11.21
N ASP A 568 3.53 24.35 -11.91
CA ASP A 568 3.21 24.17 -13.33
C ASP A 568 2.34 22.92 -13.60
N PRO A 569 1.04 22.95 -13.28
CA PRO A 569 0.16 21.78 -13.37
C PRO A 569 -0.11 21.28 -14.79
N LEU A 570 0.06 22.15 -15.79
CA LEU A 570 -0.16 21.82 -17.20
C LEU A 570 1.16 21.63 -17.97
N GLY A 571 2.30 22.03 -17.39
CA GLY A 571 3.59 21.99 -18.10
C GLY A 571 3.69 23.11 -19.15
N LEU A 572 3.01 24.24 -18.93
CA LEU A 572 2.94 25.37 -19.87
C LEU A 572 3.97 26.48 -19.54
N GLY A 573 4.89 26.21 -18.61
CA GLY A 573 5.87 27.19 -18.14
C GLY A 573 5.31 28.14 -17.08
N TRP A 574 4.30 27.73 -16.34
CA TRP A 574 3.78 28.50 -15.22
C TRP A 574 4.69 28.38 -13.99
N ASP A 575 4.62 29.36 -13.09
CA ASP A 575 5.27 29.28 -11.78
C ASP A 575 4.37 29.88 -10.71
N LEU A 576 3.24 29.21 -10.43
CA LEU A 576 2.19 29.74 -9.56
C LEU A 576 2.65 29.96 -8.10
N PHE A 577 3.65 29.20 -7.64
CA PHE A 577 4.14 29.26 -6.25
C PHE A 577 5.64 29.51 -6.12
N GLY A 578 6.37 29.81 -7.20
CA GLY A 578 7.83 30.01 -7.14
C GLY A 578 8.62 28.71 -7.04
N THR A 579 8.03 27.57 -7.41
CA THR A 579 8.61 26.22 -7.22
C THR A 579 8.67 25.39 -8.49
N ALA A 580 8.41 25.97 -9.66
CA ALA A 580 8.46 25.23 -10.93
C ALA A 580 9.82 24.55 -11.17
N ASP A 581 10.91 25.23 -10.83
CA ASP A 581 12.29 24.76 -10.99
C ASP A 581 12.92 24.27 -9.68
N PHE A 582 12.11 23.74 -8.76
CA PHE A 582 12.61 23.26 -7.46
C PHE A 582 13.68 22.17 -7.67
N PRO A 583 14.89 22.33 -7.06
CA PRO A 583 16.01 21.45 -7.33
C PRO A 583 15.72 20.00 -6.91
N PHE A 584 16.36 19.05 -7.60
CA PHE A 584 16.32 17.65 -7.21
C PHE A 584 17.20 17.43 -5.98
N GLU A 585 16.57 17.33 -4.81
CA GLU A 585 17.24 17.08 -3.54
C GLU A 585 16.44 16.05 -2.73
N PRO A 586 16.73 14.75 -2.86
CA PRO A 586 16.01 13.68 -2.14
C PRO A 586 16.06 13.87 -0.61
N PHE A 587 14.95 13.57 0.07
CA PHE A 587 14.85 13.72 1.53
C PHE A 587 15.47 12.52 2.26
N TYR A 588 16.71 12.66 2.73
CA TYR A 588 17.47 11.64 3.49
C TYR A 588 17.39 10.23 2.87
N PRO A 589 17.77 10.06 1.59
CA PRO A 589 17.53 8.84 0.84
C PRO A 589 18.27 7.61 1.42
N GLU A 590 19.39 7.81 2.11
CA GLU A 590 20.17 6.74 2.76
C GLU A 590 19.41 6.03 3.90
N TRP A 591 18.38 6.67 4.48
CA TRP A 591 17.56 6.06 5.52
C TRP A 591 16.42 5.21 4.98
N ILE A 592 16.08 5.33 3.70
CA ILE A 592 14.95 4.63 3.07
C ILE A 592 15.00 3.11 3.33
N PRO A 593 16.10 2.37 3.07
CA PRO A 593 16.15 0.92 3.31
C PRO A 593 15.86 0.55 4.77
N THR A 594 16.40 1.32 5.72
CA THR A 594 16.21 1.08 7.16
C THR A 594 14.76 1.30 7.58
N ILE A 595 14.13 2.39 7.10
CA ILE A 595 12.72 2.69 7.38
C ILE A 595 11.82 1.60 6.78
N GLN A 596 12.10 1.17 5.54
CA GLN A 596 11.40 0.04 4.91
C GLN A 596 11.49 -1.22 5.77
N GLY A 597 12.67 -1.53 6.32
CA GLY A 597 12.86 -2.64 7.25
C GLY A 597 11.97 -2.54 8.50
N VAL A 598 11.95 -1.39 9.16
CA VAL A 598 11.09 -1.17 10.35
C VAL A 598 9.60 -1.33 10.03
N ILE A 599 9.15 -0.80 8.88
CA ILE A 599 7.77 -0.95 8.39
C ILE A 599 7.43 -2.43 8.19
N LEU A 600 8.32 -3.20 7.58
CA LEU A 600 8.13 -4.63 7.36
C LEU A 600 8.10 -5.43 8.68
N LEU A 601 8.91 -5.07 9.67
CA LEU A 601 8.86 -5.67 11.02
C LEU A 601 7.51 -5.43 11.71
N ALA A 602 6.96 -4.21 11.58
CA ALA A 602 5.62 -3.91 12.09
C ALA A 602 4.54 -4.76 11.38
N GLY A 603 4.65 -4.92 10.07
CA GLY A 603 3.80 -5.82 9.28
C GLY A 603 3.83 -7.26 9.75
N LEU A 604 5.03 -7.79 10.02
CA LEU A 604 5.22 -9.15 10.55
C LEU A 604 4.60 -9.31 11.95
N TYR A 605 4.86 -8.36 12.85
CA TYR A 605 4.30 -8.34 14.20
C TYR A 605 2.77 -8.32 14.17
N PHE A 606 2.16 -7.37 13.45
CA PHE A 606 0.71 -7.28 13.35
C PHE A 606 0.11 -8.47 12.60
N GLY A 607 0.75 -8.98 11.57
CA GLY A 607 0.27 -10.15 10.84
C GLY A 607 0.13 -11.38 11.75
N ILE A 608 1.21 -11.75 12.44
CA ILE A 608 1.22 -12.93 13.31
C ILE A 608 0.33 -12.71 14.54
N SER A 609 0.44 -11.57 15.22
CA SER A 609 -0.34 -11.30 16.43
C SER A 609 -1.85 -11.28 16.16
N ARG A 610 -2.29 -10.72 15.03
CA ARG A 610 -3.71 -10.72 14.66
C ARG A 610 -4.17 -12.05 14.07
N GLY A 611 -3.27 -12.81 13.44
CA GLY A 611 -3.53 -14.20 13.06
C GLY A 611 -3.88 -15.08 14.26
N PHE A 612 -3.07 -15.02 15.32
CA PHE A 612 -3.38 -15.72 16.58
C PHE A 612 -4.75 -15.33 17.13
N MET A 613 -5.04 -14.02 17.18
CA MET A 613 -6.32 -13.52 17.66
C MET A 613 -7.51 -13.84 16.73
N GLY A 614 -7.26 -14.16 15.47
CA GLY A 614 -8.28 -14.60 14.51
C GLY A 614 -8.75 -16.02 14.76
N LEU A 615 -7.93 -16.83 15.45
CA LEU A 615 -8.23 -18.21 15.86
C LEU A 615 -8.97 -18.29 17.20
N ASP A 616 -9.02 -17.22 17.99
CA ASP A 616 -9.70 -17.20 19.30
C ASP A 616 -11.14 -17.74 19.27
N PRO A 617 -11.99 -17.46 18.25
CA PRO A 617 -13.34 -17.99 18.20
C PRO A 617 -13.45 -19.48 17.83
N LEU A 618 -12.35 -20.12 17.42
CA LEU A 618 -12.34 -21.51 16.95
C LEU A 618 -11.60 -22.44 17.89
N ILE A 619 -10.46 -21.98 18.40
CA ILE A 619 -9.58 -22.77 19.25
C ILE A 619 -9.45 -22.00 20.56
N GLU A 620 -9.68 -22.65 21.69
CA GLU A 620 -9.43 -22.04 23.00
C GLU A 620 -7.99 -22.33 23.48
N ASP A 621 -7.51 -23.56 23.29
CA ASP A 621 -6.18 -24.01 23.70
C ASP A 621 -5.04 -23.28 22.96
N GLY A 622 -4.22 -22.57 23.74
CA GLY A 622 -3.06 -21.83 23.23
C GLY A 622 -2.01 -22.72 22.56
N SER A 623 -1.85 -23.97 22.99
CA SER A 623 -0.91 -24.92 22.39
C SER A 623 -1.34 -25.34 20.98
N VAL A 624 -2.64 -25.57 20.78
CA VAL A 624 -3.26 -25.88 19.48
C VAL A 624 -3.16 -24.68 18.54
N LYS A 625 -3.39 -23.45 19.05
CA LYS A 625 -3.18 -22.21 18.27
C LYS A 625 -1.74 -22.06 17.78
N VAL A 626 -0.76 -22.34 18.64
CA VAL A 626 0.67 -22.28 18.27
C VAL A 626 1.00 -23.25 17.14
N LYS A 627 0.49 -24.49 17.20
CA LYS A 627 0.67 -25.46 16.12
C LYS A 627 0.02 -24.99 14.82
N ALA A 628 -1.21 -24.46 14.89
CA ALA A 628 -1.93 -23.94 13.72
C ALA A 628 -1.25 -22.70 13.09
N MET A 629 -0.65 -21.83 13.90
CA MET A 629 0.00 -20.60 13.42
C MET A 629 1.43 -20.79 12.93
N LEU A 630 2.06 -21.96 13.15
CA LEU A 630 3.46 -22.21 12.79
C LEU A 630 3.73 -21.95 11.30
N LEU A 631 3.07 -22.68 10.41
CA LEU A 631 3.31 -22.58 8.96
C LEU A 631 2.88 -21.23 8.36
N PRO A 632 1.72 -20.63 8.71
CA PRO A 632 1.37 -19.28 8.26
C PRO A 632 2.38 -18.22 8.69
N SER A 633 2.95 -18.35 9.89
CA SER A 633 3.97 -17.42 10.39
C SER A 633 5.30 -17.59 9.67
N VAL A 634 5.70 -18.83 9.36
CA VAL A 634 6.87 -19.10 8.51
C VAL A 634 6.67 -18.50 7.12
N PHE A 635 5.49 -18.68 6.51
CA PHE A 635 5.18 -18.08 5.21
C PHE A 635 5.28 -16.55 5.25
N ALA A 636 4.65 -15.90 6.24
CA ALA A 636 4.74 -14.46 6.42
C ALA A 636 6.20 -14.00 6.64
N PHE A 637 6.95 -14.73 7.46
CA PHE A 637 8.37 -14.47 7.71
C PHE A 637 9.20 -14.55 6.41
N LEU A 638 9.03 -15.59 5.60
CA LEU A 638 9.74 -15.76 4.34
C LEU A 638 9.42 -14.66 3.34
N VAL A 639 8.15 -14.26 3.23
CA VAL A 639 7.75 -13.12 2.39
C VAL A 639 8.44 -11.84 2.84
N ILE A 640 8.50 -11.58 4.14
CA ILE A 640 9.23 -10.44 4.69
C ILE A 640 10.72 -10.56 4.39
N GLN A 641 11.34 -11.74 4.49
CA GLN A 641 12.76 -11.92 4.13
C GLN A 641 13.03 -11.58 2.65
N VAL A 642 12.13 -11.97 1.74
CA VAL A 642 12.25 -11.60 0.32
C VAL A 642 12.23 -10.08 0.15
N LEU A 643 11.30 -9.39 0.80
CA LEU A 643 11.24 -7.92 0.74
C LEU A 643 12.44 -7.26 1.42
N MET A 644 12.92 -7.78 2.56
CA MET A 644 14.12 -7.31 3.24
C MET A 644 15.36 -7.46 2.34
N LYS A 645 15.47 -8.57 1.62
CA LYS A 645 16.54 -8.79 0.64
C LYS A 645 16.49 -7.76 -0.48
N LEU A 646 15.28 -7.50 -1.01
CA LEU A 646 15.08 -6.51 -2.06
C LEU A 646 15.37 -5.08 -1.60
N TYR A 647 15.09 -4.71 -0.36
CA TYR A 647 15.24 -3.33 0.11
C TYR A 647 16.58 -3.05 0.77
N LEU A 648 17.10 -3.98 1.58
CA LEU A 648 18.29 -3.76 2.39
C LEU A 648 19.53 -4.51 1.91
N GLY A 649 19.46 -5.56 1.09
CA GLY A 649 20.63 -6.13 0.41
C GLY A 649 20.75 -7.64 0.32
#